data_AF-A0A1I7KG15-F1
#
_entry.id   AF-A0A1I7KG15-F1
#
_cell.length_a   1.000
_cell.length_b   1.000
_cell.length_c   1.000
_cell.angle_alpha   90.00
_cell.angle_beta   90.00
_cell.angle_gamma   90.00
#
_symmetry.space_group_name_H-M   'P 1'
#
loop_
_entity.id
_entity.type
_entity.pdbx_description
1 polymer ?
#
loop_
_entity_poly.entity_id
_entity_poly.type
_entity_poly.pdbx_seq_one_letter_code
_entity_poly.pdbx_strand_id
1 'polypeptide(L)'
;MKKGIYRKLALNMFLAALLTIFIGGFSITAEAAEDKEQTMDILLKENADIDKVTEEIKEQDEKIQIEVCEDINLLHLIYPESVDVEEIVQDKSIRGQIEVTGDLPKIEDPKDDLSDVDVSDITPESEEMAEEEIDDYDLFDMLAWHLDEVTDDRQSLEYTTGKGVRIAHIDSGVDTTHPVLAGKLDLARGKSYVDGDDSLTDYHSHGTETAGVIAQIAPDATITPYKVMNATDGESRWTLAAIVDAVNDGNDVINLSLGTYKCVDDCDERILVAAYKRAIRYAQNNGVAVFASSGNKGIDLDQNYESNKVLHLPGEIKGVNTISSVWNGSEASYSNYGSCVEFCAPGGDLVYTDGLLDLTAFIYVTFPTYIDNGLETIGVPQGYTVSYGTSLSSAIATACFADIYSYGKEKHPYFQIDDALDLMMAGSNDLGEEGKDVHYGNGEINILKAIGETEPRYKGEVTEESEKSRTYRNHRITTDYNVTEEYGDTYHVDVTITNNTESTIHKWEVEMDLEDEIDQIWDAKARKDGDRTILSGEDYDQDIDSGESVSFGFIAKKASSEDEINLPEEVILVNAKYMIKPEDYSVELDISSSWGSGFVGNVTITNLSDHAISDWKLEFTYDADIESIWNASIAEKDDDYYSILNDGSNQNIPAGESVTFGFEAAGTGEEEIGNVSLISITK
;
A
#
# COMPACT_ATOMS: atom_id res chain seq x y z
N MET A 1 -31.18 20.29 10.31
CA MET A 1 -30.45 20.38 11.59
C MET A 1 -28.98 20.75 11.34
N LYS A 2 -28.23 19.97 10.53
CA LYS A 2 -26.85 20.28 10.08
C LYS A 2 -26.66 21.73 9.59
N LYS A 3 -27.42 22.19 8.58
CA LYS A 3 -27.38 23.61 8.11
C LYS A 3 -27.66 24.67 9.20
N GLY A 4 -28.43 24.33 10.23
CA GLY A 4 -28.73 25.25 11.34
C GLY A 4 -27.60 25.33 12.37
N ILE A 5 -26.78 24.27 12.48
CA ILE A 5 -25.61 24.19 13.37
C ILE A 5 -24.38 24.80 12.71
N TYR A 6 -24.12 24.55 11.42
CA TYR A 6 -23.13 25.30 10.64
C TYR A 6 -23.42 26.82 10.65
N ARG A 7 -24.71 27.20 10.53
CA ARG A 7 -25.14 28.59 10.71
C ARG A 7 -24.99 29.11 12.14
N LYS A 8 -25.02 28.25 13.16
CA LYS A 8 -24.85 28.60 14.60
C LYS A 8 -23.37 28.73 14.98
N LEU A 9 -22.49 27.88 14.45
CA LEU A 9 -21.03 28.07 14.46
C LEU A 9 -20.69 29.40 13.78
N ALA A 10 -21.26 29.66 12.59
CA ALA A 10 -21.15 30.95 11.91
C ALA A 10 -21.75 32.15 12.67
N LEU A 11 -22.72 31.93 13.57
CA LEU A 11 -23.35 32.97 14.40
C LEU A 11 -22.54 33.28 15.67
N ASN A 12 -21.93 32.25 16.29
CA ASN A 12 -21.02 32.40 17.44
C ASN A 12 -19.65 32.98 17.04
N MET A 13 -19.25 32.80 15.78
CA MET A 13 -18.11 33.46 15.13
C MET A 13 -18.15 35.00 15.17
N PHE A 14 -19.28 35.64 15.52
CA PHE A 14 -19.42 37.10 15.47
C PHE A 14 -19.10 37.84 16.79
N LEU A 15 -19.04 37.17 17.96
CA LEU A 15 -19.12 37.91 19.25
C LEU A 15 -17.81 38.14 20.03
N ALA A 16 -16.64 37.69 19.56
CA ALA A 16 -15.41 37.74 20.37
C ALA A 16 -14.20 38.36 19.65
N ALA A 17 -14.29 39.65 19.29
CA ALA A 17 -13.12 40.43 18.87
C ALA A 17 -12.85 41.58 19.86
N LEU A 18 -12.07 41.30 20.90
CA LEU A 18 -11.41 42.34 21.72
C LEU A 18 -10.11 41.80 22.35
N LEU A 19 -9.05 41.82 21.55
CA LEU A 19 -7.63 42.15 21.84
C LEU A 19 -7.03 41.74 23.21
N THR A 20 -5.93 40.97 23.18
CA THR A 20 -4.69 41.39 23.89
C THR A 20 -3.42 40.70 23.38
N ILE A 21 -2.42 41.53 23.09
CA ILE A 21 -1.02 41.22 22.77
C ILE A 21 -0.27 40.81 24.04
N PHE A 22 0.63 39.83 23.95
CA PHE A 22 1.81 39.76 24.84
C PHE A 22 3.10 39.42 24.07
N ILE A 23 4.11 40.26 24.31
CA ILE A 23 5.49 40.15 23.81
C ILE A 23 6.29 39.28 24.79
N GLY A 24 7.06 38.32 24.27
CA GLY A 24 8.07 37.58 25.03
C GLY A 24 9.27 37.25 24.15
N GLY A 25 10.33 38.06 24.25
CA GLY A 25 11.62 37.75 23.62
C GLY A 25 12.38 36.70 24.42
N PHE A 26 12.89 35.68 23.74
CA PHE A 26 13.88 34.77 24.29
C PHE A 26 15.29 35.11 23.81
N SER A 27 16.23 35.04 24.76
CA SER A 27 17.66 35.25 24.53
C SER A 27 18.29 33.97 24.01
N ILE A 28 19.04 34.07 22.92
CA ILE A 28 19.89 32.98 22.41
C ILE A 28 21.08 32.84 23.38
N THR A 29 21.13 31.72 24.09
CA THR A 29 22.36 31.25 24.73
C THR A 29 23.14 30.43 23.71
N ALA A 30 24.38 30.82 23.44
CA ALA A 30 25.30 30.05 22.62
C ALA A 30 25.64 28.73 23.33
N GLU A 31 25.25 27.61 22.72
CA GLU A 31 25.73 26.28 23.08
C GLU A 31 27.19 26.12 22.67
N ALA A 32 27.94 25.38 23.49
CA ALA A 32 29.33 25.08 23.25
C ALA A 32 29.46 24.17 22.03
N ALA A 33 30.51 24.37 21.22
CA ALA A 33 30.82 23.50 20.09
C ALA A 33 31.16 22.09 20.60
N GLU A 34 30.20 21.17 20.50
CA GLU A 34 30.47 19.74 20.37
C GLU A 34 31.12 19.50 19.00
N ASP A 35 32.03 18.52 18.93
CA ASP A 35 32.58 18.07 17.64
C ASP A 35 31.40 17.70 16.75
N LYS A 36 31.28 18.36 15.59
CA LYS A 36 30.13 18.19 14.71
C LYS A 36 30.18 16.77 14.13
N GLU A 37 29.28 15.90 14.57
CA GLU A 37 29.11 14.59 13.95
C GLU A 37 28.61 14.78 12.51
N GLN A 38 29.19 14.00 11.60
CA GLN A 38 28.83 13.93 10.19
C GLN A 38 28.07 12.63 9.95
N THR A 39 27.22 12.65 8.93
CA THR A 39 26.43 11.49 8.51
C THR A 39 26.72 11.12 7.07
N MET A 40 26.39 9.89 6.69
CA MET A 40 26.27 9.46 5.30
C MET A 40 25.41 8.22 5.24
N ASP A 41 24.48 8.18 4.31
CA ASP A 41 23.66 7.02 4.02
C ASP A 41 24.25 6.23 2.85
N ILE A 42 24.24 4.91 2.98
CA ILE A 42 24.71 3.98 1.96
C ILE A 42 23.59 2.98 1.71
N LEU A 43 23.03 3.02 0.50
CA LEU A 43 22.21 1.94 0.00
C LEU A 43 23.13 0.92 -0.67
N LEU A 44 23.24 -0.25 -0.05
CA LEU A 44 23.98 -1.35 -0.64
C LEU A 44 23.16 -1.98 -1.77
N LYS A 45 23.86 -2.61 -2.69
CA LYS A 45 23.26 -3.57 -3.60
C LYS A 45 22.60 -4.67 -2.78
N GLU A 46 21.57 -5.28 -3.31
CA GLU A 46 20.72 -6.11 -2.46
C GLU A 46 21.19 -7.53 -2.25
N ASN A 47 22.08 -7.99 -3.14
CA ASN A 47 22.86 -9.20 -2.94
C ASN A 47 24.05 -8.97 -2.00
N ALA A 48 24.28 -7.73 -1.52
CA ALA A 48 25.37 -7.46 -0.59
C ALA A 48 25.08 -8.07 0.77
N ASP A 49 26.11 -8.68 1.34
CA ASP A 49 26.09 -9.15 2.72
C ASP A 49 26.30 -7.93 3.63
N ILE A 50 25.19 -7.38 4.14
CA ILE A 50 25.19 -6.15 4.94
C ILE A 50 25.98 -6.29 6.24
N ASP A 51 25.97 -7.46 6.87
CA ASP A 51 26.75 -7.76 8.07
C ASP A 51 28.24 -7.67 7.76
N LYS A 52 28.66 -8.33 6.68
CA LYS A 52 30.05 -8.31 6.23
C LYS A 52 30.51 -6.89 5.88
N VAL A 53 29.71 -6.12 5.14
CA VAL A 53 30.04 -4.74 4.78
C VAL A 53 30.14 -3.86 6.05
N THR A 54 29.22 -4.04 6.99
CA THR A 54 29.22 -3.34 8.28
C THR A 54 30.48 -3.67 9.09
N GLU A 55 30.90 -4.93 9.13
CA GLU A 55 32.15 -5.36 9.76
C GLU A 55 33.37 -4.73 9.07
N GLU A 56 33.44 -4.75 7.73
CA GLU A 56 34.53 -4.17 6.96
C GLU A 56 34.67 -2.65 7.20
N ILE A 57 33.55 -1.90 7.25
CA ILE A 57 33.57 -0.46 7.58
C ILE A 57 34.12 -0.23 8.99
N LYS A 58 33.65 -1.00 9.98
CA LYS A 58 34.11 -0.90 11.38
C LYS A 58 35.57 -1.29 11.57
N GLU A 59 36.09 -2.23 10.77
CA GLU A 59 37.52 -2.61 10.79
C GLU A 59 38.42 -1.49 10.27
N GLN A 60 37.93 -0.66 9.34
CA GLN A 60 38.69 0.47 8.81
C GLN A 60 38.75 1.65 9.78
N ASP A 61 37.64 2.01 10.44
CA ASP A 61 37.65 2.98 11.54
C ASP A 61 36.58 2.65 12.60
N GLU A 62 37.03 2.29 13.82
CA GLU A 62 36.17 1.91 14.95
C GLU A 62 35.31 3.06 15.50
N LYS A 63 35.57 4.31 15.08
CA LYS A 63 34.79 5.48 15.51
C LYS A 63 33.47 5.64 14.75
N ILE A 64 33.29 4.91 13.65
CA ILE A 64 32.06 4.96 12.86
C ILE A 64 30.98 4.16 13.58
N GLN A 65 29.88 4.83 13.92
CA GLN A 65 28.65 4.17 14.34
C GLN A 65 27.81 3.88 13.10
N ILE A 66 27.12 2.73 13.11
CA ILE A 66 26.35 2.26 11.95
C ILE A 66 24.98 1.83 12.45
N GLU A 67 23.93 2.46 11.94
CA GLU A 67 22.55 1.98 12.05
C GLU A 67 22.21 1.21 10.76
N VAL A 68 21.48 0.09 10.91
CA VAL A 68 21.25 -0.86 9.81
C VAL A 68 19.74 -1.06 9.65
N CYS A 69 19.26 -0.95 8.41
CA CYS A 69 17.95 -1.42 7.99
C CYS A 69 18.14 -2.58 7.00
N GLU A 70 18.14 -3.81 7.53
CA GLU A 70 18.53 -5.02 6.82
C GLU A 70 17.60 -5.34 5.64
N ASP A 71 16.28 -5.22 5.84
CA ASP A 71 15.26 -5.57 4.83
C ASP A 71 15.34 -4.74 3.53
N ILE A 72 15.99 -3.56 3.59
CA ILE A 72 16.23 -2.71 2.43
C ILE A 72 17.72 -2.43 2.17
N ASN A 73 18.61 -3.16 2.85
CA ASN A 73 20.06 -3.03 2.70
C ASN A 73 20.59 -1.57 2.81
N LEU A 74 20.05 -0.82 3.78
CA LEU A 74 20.40 0.58 4.01
C LEU A 74 21.26 0.71 5.27
N LEU A 75 22.38 1.42 5.16
CA LEU A 75 23.27 1.78 6.26
C LEU A 75 23.23 3.28 6.49
N HIS A 76 23.13 3.68 7.76
CA HIS A 76 23.32 5.07 8.20
C HIS A 76 24.61 5.16 9.01
N LEU A 77 25.60 5.88 8.50
CA LEU A 77 26.90 6.08 9.15
C LEU A 77 26.90 7.37 9.95
N ILE A 78 27.33 7.32 11.20
CA ILE A 78 27.56 8.49 12.06
C ILE A 78 29.04 8.49 12.46
N TYR A 79 29.76 9.58 12.17
CA TYR A 79 31.21 9.65 12.34
C TYR A 79 31.72 11.07 12.65
N PRO A 80 32.85 11.22 13.38
CA PRO A 80 33.43 12.53 13.65
C PRO A 80 34.20 13.07 12.43
N GLU A 81 34.36 14.40 12.32
CA GLU A 81 35.11 15.09 11.23
C GLU A 81 36.55 14.56 10.98
N SER A 82 37.11 13.80 11.92
CA SER A 82 38.44 13.18 11.78
C SER A 82 38.48 11.95 10.85
N VAL A 83 37.32 11.40 10.47
CA VAL A 83 37.19 10.20 9.65
C VAL A 83 37.05 10.61 8.18
N ASP A 84 37.86 10.03 7.30
CA ASP A 84 37.74 10.20 5.85
C ASP A 84 36.82 9.11 5.30
N VAL A 85 35.50 9.33 5.39
CA VAL A 85 34.51 8.33 4.99
C VAL A 85 34.52 8.07 3.48
N GLU A 86 34.93 9.07 2.68
CA GLU A 86 35.09 8.92 1.23
C GLU A 86 36.18 7.90 0.89
N GLU A 87 37.30 7.88 1.63
CA GLU A 87 38.32 6.85 1.44
C GLU A 87 37.77 5.45 1.72
N ILE A 88 36.92 5.30 2.75
CA ILE A 88 36.33 4.02 3.16
C ILE A 88 35.35 3.50 2.11
N VAL A 89 34.42 4.33 1.63
CA VAL A 89 33.43 3.89 0.61
C VAL A 89 34.04 3.69 -0.77
N GLN A 90 35.23 4.21 -1.03
CA GLN A 90 36.00 3.94 -2.24
C GLN A 90 36.92 2.72 -2.11
N ASP A 91 37.02 2.10 -0.93
CA ASP A 91 37.78 0.86 -0.77
C ASP A 91 37.18 -0.23 -1.68
N LYS A 92 38.06 -1.04 -2.28
CA LYS A 92 37.64 -2.03 -3.26
C LYS A 92 36.75 -3.13 -2.70
N SER A 93 36.85 -3.45 -1.41
CA SER A 93 36.00 -4.45 -0.77
C SER A 93 34.57 -3.92 -0.55
N ILE A 94 34.43 -2.62 -0.29
CA ILE A 94 33.16 -1.95 0.02
C ILE A 94 32.50 -1.38 -1.25
N ARG A 95 33.24 -0.63 -2.08
CA ARG A 95 32.70 0.11 -3.24
C ARG A 95 31.91 -0.76 -4.19
N GLY A 96 32.33 -2.01 -4.39
CA GLY A 96 31.65 -2.96 -5.26
C GLY A 96 30.27 -3.39 -4.75
N GLN A 97 30.00 -3.23 -3.45
CA GLN A 97 28.74 -3.57 -2.77
C GLN A 97 27.79 -2.38 -2.69
N ILE A 98 28.26 -1.16 -2.98
CA ILE A 98 27.46 0.07 -2.88
C ILE A 98 26.72 0.31 -4.19
N GLU A 99 25.40 0.48 -4.09
CA GLU A 99 24.55 0.95 -5.19
C GLU A 99 24.58 2.47 -5.27
N VAL A 100 24.23 3.14 -4.18
CA VAL A 100 24.19 4.60 -4.10
C VAL A 100 24.53 5.07 -2.68
N THR A 101 25.20 6.22 -2.61
CA THR A 101 25.49 6.96 -1.38
C THR A 101 24.87 8.33 -1.44
N GLY A 102 24.51 8.91 -0.30
CA GLY A 102 24.05 10.30 -0.21
C GLY A 102 23.68 10.64 1.23
N ASP A 103 23.02 11.78 1.42
CA ASP A 103 22.41 12.15 2.70
C ASP A 103 20.89 12.12 2.55
N LEU A 104 20.19 11.33 3.36
CA LEU A 104 18.74 11.28 3.33
C LEU A 104 18.16 12.61 3.85
N PRO A 105 17.45 13.38 3.01
CA PRO A 105 16.99 14.71 3.39
C PRO A 105 15.83 14.66 4.39
N LYS A 106 15.63 15.79 5.07
CA LYS A 106 14.46 16.02 5.93
C LYS A 106 13.17 16.00 5.12
N ILE A 107 12.09 15.57 5.78
CA ILE A 107 10.72 15.60 5.25
C ILE A 107 10.23 17.06 5.28
N GLU A 108 9.46 17.48 4.27
CA GLU A 108 8.82 18.81 4.27
C GLU A 108 7.72 18.85 5.33
N ASP A 109 7.62 19.95 6.08
CA ASP A 109 6.54 20.15 7.04
C ASP A 109 5.18 20.19 6.29
N PRO A 110 4.22 19.29 6.58
CA PRO A 110 2.94 19.26 5.90
C PRO A 110 2.02 20.44 6.28
N LYS A 111 2.40 21.30 7.24
CA LYS A 111 1.57 22.45 7.64
C LYS A 111 1.59 23.59 6.64
N ASP A 112 0.39 23.87 6.11
CA ASP A 112 0.01 25.23 5.75
C ASP A 112 -0.53 25.93 7.00
N ASP A 113 0.19 26.93 7.50
CA ASP A 113 -0.16 27.67 8.71
C ASP A 113 -1.43 28.51 8.50
N LEU A 114 -2.53 28.13 9.17
CA LEU A 114 -3.77 28.91 9.20
C LEU A 114 -3.65 30.21 10.02
N SER A 115 -2.50 30.48 10.65
CA SER A 115 -2.28 31.72 11.42
C SER A 115 -2.34 33.00 10.58
N ASP A 116 -2.25 32.89 9.25
CA ASP A 116 -2.32 34.02 8.30
C ASP A 116 -3.73 34.29 7.73
N VAL A 117 -4.77 33.57 8.16
CA VAL A 117 -6.15 33.82 7.72
C VAL A 117 -6.71 35.06 8.43
N ASP A 118 -6.91 36.16 7.69
CA ASP A 118 -7.58 37.35 8.19
C ASP A 118 -9.09 37.09 8.36
N VAL A 119 -9.46 36.64 9.55
CA VAL A 119 -10.85 36.34 9.97
C VAL A 119 -11.75 37.58 10.07
N SER A 120 -11.23 38.79 9.83
CA SER A 120 -11.93 40.04 10.12
C SER A 120 -13.06 40.40 9.15
N ASP A 121 -13.10 39.80 7.95
CA ASP A 121 -14.09 40.18 6.94
C ASP A 121 -15.36 39.29 6.95
N ILE A 122 -15.49 38.27 7.84
CA ILE A 122 -16.56 37.25 7.73
C ILE A 122 -17.98 37.82 8.00
N THR A 123 -18.91 37.76 7.02
CA THR A 123 -20.29 38.30 7.17
C THR A 123 -21.38 37.22 7.33
N PRO A 124 -22.14 37.20 8.44
CA PRO A 124 -23.26 36.26 8.64
C PRO A 124 -24.65 36.86 8.34
N GLU A 125 -25.55 36.04 7.77
CA GLU A 125 -27.02 36.27 7.78
C GLU A 125 -27.66 35.58 9.00
N SER A 126 -28.53 36.30 9.72
CA SER A 126 -29.08 35.90 11.02
C SER A 126 -30.45 35.20 10.95
N GLU A 127 -30.59 34.02 11.57
CA GLU A 127 -31.87 33.49 12.07
C GLU A 127 -31.68 32.76 13.42
N GLU A 128 -32.58 33.02 14.40
CA GLU A 128 -32.54 32.44 15.75
C GLU A 128 -32.92 30.94 15.76
N MET A 129 -32.06 30.09 16.34
CA MET A 129 -32.37 28.69 16.67
C MET A 129 -31.98 28.37 18.11
N ALA A 130 -32.78 27.53 18.78
CA ALA A 130 -32.71 27.24 20.21
C ALA A 130 -31.38 26.56 20.67
N GLU A 131 -31.00 26.83 21.92
CA GLU A 131 -29.85 26.25 22.62
C GLU A 131 -30.19 24.85 23.17
N GLU A 132 -29.85 23.79 22.43
CA GLU A 132 -29.52 22.49 23.04
C GLU A 132 -28.00 22.40 23.17
N GLU A 133 -27.54 21.94 24.34
CA GLU A 133 -26.13 21.69 24.68
C GLU A 133 -25.77 20.34 24.06
N ILE A 134 -24.99 20.37 22.97
CA ILE A 134 -24.52 19.18 22.24
C ILE A 134 -23.14 18.84 22.80
N ASP A 135 -22.89 17.57 23.12
CA ASP A 135 -21.57 17.11 23.58
C ASP A 135 -20.53 17.21 22.46
N ASP A 136 -19.25 17.40 22.82
CA ASP A 136 -18.16 17.62 21.86
C ASP A 136 -18.02 16.45 20.86
N TYR A 137 -18.25 15.21 21.32
CA TYR A 137 -18.23 14.04 20.45
C TYR A 137 -19.42 14.03 19.47
N ASP A 138 -20.62 14.37 19.95
CA ASP A 138 -21.80 14.47 19.10
C ASP A 138 -21.63 15.58 18.05
N LEU A 139 -21.00 16.71 18.42
CA LEU A 139 -20.67 17.77 17.47
C LEU A 139 -19.66 17.29 16.43
N PHE A 140 -18.61 16.58 16.87
CA PHE A 140 -17.60 16.00 15.99
C PHE A 140 -18.19 15.03 14.97
N ASP A 141 -19.04 14.10 15.42
CA ASP A 141 -19.75 13.18 14.54
C ASP A 141 -20.70 13.95 13.58
N MET A 142 -21.46 14.91 14.09
CA MET A 142 -22.43 15.66 13.26
C MET A 142 -21.80 16.48 12.13
N LEU A 143 -20.55 16.93 12.28
CA LEU A 143 -19.81 17.75 11.31
C LEU A 143 -18.91 16.93 10.37
N ALA A 144 -18.81 15.62 10.56
CA ALA A 144 -18.04 14.71 9.72
C ALA A 144 -18.74 14.44 8.38
N TRP A 145 -18.79 15.44 7.51
CA TRP A 145 -19.37 15.33 6.16
C TRP A 145 -18.56 14.38 5.27
N HIS A 146 -17.23 14.37 5.43
CA HIS A 146 -16.31 13.47 4.73
C HIS A 146 -16.65 12.00 5.01
N LEU A 147 -17.03 11.70 6.26
CA LEU A 147 -17.49 10.37 6.65
C LEU A 147 -18.79 10.02 5.91
N ASP A 148 -19.77 10.92 5.85
CA ASP A 148 -21.02 10.69 5.13
C ASP A 148 -20.79 10.40 3.63
N GLU A 149 -19.88 11.11 2.99
CA GLU A 149 -19.61 10.95 1.55
C GLU A 149 -19.04 9.57 1.20
N VAL A 150 -18.10 9.06 1.99
CA VAL A 150 -17.47 7.75 1.72
C VAL A 150 -18.26 6.55 2.26
N THR A 151 -19.22 6.77 3.17
CA THR A 151 -20.01 5.70 3.82
C THR A 151 -21.47 5.62 3.38
N ASP A 152 -21.90 6.46 2.43
CA ASP A 152 -23.31 6.67 2.07
C ASP A 152 -24.15 7.00 3.32
N ASP A 153 -23.90 8.16 3.92
CA ASP A 153 -24.57 8.62 5.15
C ASP A 153 -24.48 7.58 6.29
N ARG A 154 -23.27 7.00 6.50
CA ARG A 154 -22.94 5.97 7.51
C ARG A 154 -23.63 4.62 7.32
N GLN A 155 -24.27 4.39 6.17
CA GLN A 155 -24.93 3.12 5.89
C GLN A 155 -23.95 1.94 5.80
N SER A 156 -22.72 2.16 5.29
CA SER A 156 -21.71 1.09 5.23
C SER A 156 -21.31 0.55 6.61
N LEU A 157 -21.38 1.38 7.66
CA LEU A 157 -21.02 1.02 9.03
C LEU A 157 -21.95 -0.03 9.67
N GLU A 158 -23.11 -0.29 9.06
CA GLU A 158 -23.98 -1.40 9.45
C GLU A 158 -23.44 -2.77 9.00
N TYR A 159 -22.48 -2.78 8.05
CA TYR A 159 -21.96 -4.00 7.42
C TYR A 159 -20.49 -4.27 7.76
N THR A 160 -19.68 -3.22 7.87
CA THR A 160 -18.24 -3.32 8.16
C THR A 160 -17.75 -2.12 8.95
N THR A 161 -16.66 -2.29 9.68
CA THR A 161 -16.06 -1.28 10.58
C THR A 161 -14.53 -1.42 10.68
N GLY A 162 -13.92 -2.18 9.77
CA GLY A 162 -12.46 -2.39 9.73
C GLY A 162 -11.95 -3.43 10.73
N LYS A 163 -12.86 -4.21 11.32
CA LYS A 163 -12.54 -5.16 12.38
C LYS A 163 -11.50 -6.19 11.98
N GLY A 164 -10.43 -6.26 12.76
CA GLY A 164 -9.36 -7.25 12.56
C GLY A 164 -8.37 -6.88 11.46
N VAL A 165 -8.47 -5.65 10.93
CA VAL A 165 -7.47 -5.02 10.08
C VAL A 165 -6.53 -4.16 10.93
N ARG A 166 -5.26 -4.17 10.60
CA ARG A 166 -4.19 -3.41 11.25
C ARG A 166 -3.64 -2.34 10.31
N ILE A 167 -3.66 -1.11 10.77
CA ILE A 167 -3.26 0.07 10.02
C ILE A 167 -1.97 0.61 10.64
N ALA A 168 -0.87 0.59 9.89
CA ALA A 168 0.32 1.32 10.25
C ALA A 168 0.12 2.81 9.92
N HIS A 169 0.17 3.64 10.95
CA HIS A 169 0.00 5.08 10.86
C HIS A 169 1.36 5.74 11.06
N ILE A 170 2.03 6.06 9.95
CA ILE A 170 3.37 6.64 9.93
C ILE A 170 3.23 8.16 9.80
N ASP A 171 3.42 8.88 10.91
CA ASP A 171 3.13 10.33 10.99
C ASP A 171 3.92 10.98 12.16
N SER A 172 3.48 12.14 12.65
CA SER A 172 4.09 12.96 13.71
C SER A 172 3.83 12.47 15.15
N GLY A 173 3.19 11.31 15.30
CA GLY A 173 2.76 10.74 16.57
C GLY A 173 1.25 10.82 16.74
N VAL A 174 0.78 10.61 17.96
CA VAL A 174 -0.66 10.62 18.28
C VAL A 174 -0.90 11.07 19.72
N ASP A 175 -1.97 11.82 19.97
CA ASP A 175 -2.53 11.96 21.31
C ASP A 175 -3.15 10.63 21.76
N THR A 176 -2.31 9.79 22.37
CA THR A 176 -2.68 8.46 22.89
C THR A 176 -3.80 8.48 23.93
N THR A 177 -4.17 9.65 24.45
CA THR A 177 -5.22 9.84 25.45
C THR A 177 -6.48 10.49 24.88
N HIS A 178 -6.49 10.84 23.60
CA HIS A 178 -7.65 11.46 22.95
C HIS A 178 -8.88 10.53 23.03
N PRO A 179 -10.05 10.99 23.50
CA PRO A 179 -11.24 10.14 23.70
C PRO A 179 -11.67 9.36 22.46
N VAL A 180 -11.56 9.96 21.27
CA VAL A 180 -11.89 9.31 19.98
C VAL A 180 -10.92 8.16 19.65
N LEU A 181 -9.66 8.24 20.08
CA LEU A 181 -8.61 7.26 19.77
C LEU A 181 -8.46 6.18 20.86
N ALA A 182 -9.05 6.42 22.04
CA ALA A 182 -8.99 5.51 23.16
C ALA A 182 -9.50 4.11 22.79
N GLY A 183 -8.65 3.10 22.95
CA GLY A 183 -8.98 1.70 22.67
C GLY A 183 -8.80 1.27 21.21
N LYS A 184 -8.37 2.17 20.32
CA LYS A 184 -8.11 1.88 18.89
C LYS A 184 -6.62 1.76 18.55
N LEU A 185 -5.74 2.20 19.46
CA LEU A 185 -4.30 2.24 19.24
C LEU A 185 -3.58 0.98 19.76
N ASP A 186 -2.71 0.38 18.95
CA ASP A 186 -1.73 -0.62 19.40
C ASP A 186 -0.46 0.07 19.93
N LEU A 187 -0.53 0.50 21.18
CA LEU A 187 0.60 1.13 21.88
C LEU A 187 1.72 0.13 22.23
N ALA A 188 1.48 -1.18 22.11
CA ALA A 188 2.51 -2.18 22.40
C ALA A 188 3.51 -2.33 21.25
N ARG A 189 3.06 -2.09 20.02
CA ARG A 189 3.90 -2.05 18.81
C ARG A 189 4.26 -0.63 18.37
N GLY A 190 3.48 0.37 18.78
CA GLY A 190 3.77 1.76 18.43
C GLY A 190 5.19 2.17 18.83
N LYS A 191 5.90 2.83 17.92
CA LYS A 191 7.32 3.17 18.04
C LYS A 191 7.59 4.60 17.57
N SER A 192 8.50 5.29 18.25
CA SER A 192 9.07 6.54 17.76
C SER A 192 10.45 6.27 17.16
N TYR A 193 10.70 6.89 16.02
CA TYR A 193 12.01 6.90 15.35
C TYR A 193 12.74 8.22 15.57
N VAL A 194 12.08 9.23 16.14
CA VAL A 194 12.66 10.54 16.39
C VAL A 194 13.77 10.43 17.44
N ASP A 195 14.99 10.80 17.06
CA ASP A 195 16.15 10.69 17.94
C ASP A 195 15.95 11.42 19.28
N GLY A 196 16.24 10.72 20.36
CA GLY A 196 16.12 11.24 21.72
C GLY A 196 14.68 11.40 22.23
N ASP A 197 13.67 10.98 21.46
CA ASP A 197 12.26 11.00 21.85
C ASP A 197 11.60 9.63 21.59
N ASP A 198 11.60 8.78 22.60
CA ASP A 198 10.92 7.47 22.56
C ASP A 198 9.39 7.59 22.69
N SER A 199 8.84 8.80 22.85
CA SER A 199 7.40 8.98 23.09
C SER A 199 6.61 9.06 21.79
N LEU A 200 5.40 8.53 21.81
CA LEU A 200 4.42 8.67 20.72
C LEU A 200 3.68 10.02 20.75
N THR A 201 4.06 10.92 21.66
CA THR A 201 3.37 12.20 21.85
C THR A 201 3.40 13.01 20.57
N ASP A 202 2.24 13.43 20.10
CA ASP A 202 2.15 14.30 18.95
C ASP A 202 2.42 15.75 19.35
N TYR A 203 3.57 16.30 18.95
CA TYR A 203 3.91 17.71 19.17
C TYR A 203 3.56 18.60 17.98
N HIS A 204 3.17 17.98 16.86
CA HIS A 204 2.89 18.67 15.61
C HIS A 204 1.39 18.88 15.41
N SER A 205 0.55 17.94 15.82
CA SER A 205 -0.92 17.80 15.64
C SER A 205 -1.37 16.95 14.47
N HIS A 206 -0.57 16.90 13.40
CA HIS A 206 -0.97 16.30 12.14
C HIS A 206 -1.32 14.81 12.27
N GLY A 207 -0.56 14.05 13.06
CA GLY A 207 -0.81 12.63 13.26
C GLY A 207 -2.08 12.36 14.07
N THR A 208 -2.39 13.22 15.04
CA THR A 208 -3.66 13.13 15.77
C THR A 208 -4.85 13.47 14.88
N GLU A 209 -4.72 14.43 13.96
CA GLU A 209 -5.76 14.78 12.96
C GLU A 209 -6.06 13.58 12.05
N THR A 210 -5.04 13.00 11.42
CA THR A 210 -5.19 11.88 10.49
C THR A 210 -5.64 10.59 11.19
N ALA A 211 -5.14 10.29 12.38
CA ALA A 211 -5.57 9.12 13.16
C ALA A 211 -7.05 9.19 13.55
N GLY A 212 -7.59 10.38 13.84
CA GLY A 212 -9.00 10.55 14.16
C GLY A 212 -9.91 10.29 12.98
N VAL A 213 -9.50 10.73 11.79
CA VAL A 213 -10.23 10.46 10.55
C VAL A 213 -10.27 8.96 10.25
N ILE A 214 -9.14 8.26 10.42
CA ILE A 214 -9.10 6.79 10.33
C ILE A 214 -10.07 6.16 11.34
N ALA A 215 -10.03 6.61 12.59
CA ALA A 215 -10.85 6.09 13.68
C ALA A 215 -12.36 6.35 13.53
N GLN A 216 -12.76 7.34 12.72
CA GLN A 216 -14.16 7.62 12.38
C GLN A 216 -14.71 6.66 11.33
N ILE A 217 -13.92 6.36 10.30
CA ILE A 217 -14.33 5.54 9.15
C ILE A 217 -14.20 4.05 9.47
N ALA A 218 -13.07 3.63 10.05
CA ALA A 218 -12.79 2.23 10.39
C ALA A 218 -12.71 2.04 11.92
N PRO A 219 -13.85 2.14 12.64
CA PRO A 219 -13.82 2.31 14.09
C PRO A 219 -13.34 1.08 14.88
N ASP A 220 -13.40 -0.12 14.31
CA ASP A 220 -12.94 -1.38 14.91
C ASP A 220 -11.59 -1.86 14.34
N ALA A 221 -10.95 -1.09 13.46
CA ALA A 221 -9.57 -1.32 13.03
C ALA A 221 -8.58 -0.99 14.16
N THR A 222 -7.41 -1.62 14.12
CA THR A 222 -6.31 -1.34 15.05
C THR A 222 -5.28 -0.44 14.39
N ILE A 223 -5.00 0.72 14.98
CA ILE A 223 -4.03 1.69 14.48
C ILE A 223 -2.71 1.52 15.24
N THR A 224 -1.62 1.23 14.54
CA THR A 224 -0.27 1.17 15.10
C THR A 224 0.47 2.47 14.77
N PRO A 225 0.75 3.35 15.75
CA PRO A 225 1.41 4.62 15.50
C PRO A 225 2.93 4.46 15.37
N TYR A 226 3.48 4.94 14.26
CA TYR A 226 4.93 5.03 14.01
C TYR A 226 5.31 6.50 13.85
N LYS A 227 5.96 7.06 14.87
CA LYS A 227 6.30 8.50 14.90
C LYS A 227 7.60 8.77 14.16
N VAL A 228 7.53 9.59 13.11
CA VAL A 228 8.64 9.95 12.21
C VAL A 228 8.80 11.46 12.03
N MET A 229 8.14 12.26 12.88
CA MET A 229 8.29 13.71 12.90
C MET A 229 8.23 14.23 14.33
N ASN A 230 8.97 15.31 14.59
CA ASN A 230 8.86 16.10 15.82
C ASN A 230 7.97 17.34 15.57
N ALA A 231 8.05 18.35 16.42
CA ALA A 231 7.23 19.56 16.30
C ALA A 231 7.51 20.42 15.05
N THR A 232 8.69 20.28 14.44
CA THR A 232 9.17 21.18 13.36
C THR A 232 9.78 20.43 12.17
N ASP A 233 10.25 19.20 12.36
CA ASP A 233 11.10 18.47 11.43
C ASP A 233 10.73 16.98 11.39
N GLY A 234 10.88 16.35 10.23
CA GLY A 234 10.92 14.89 10.06
C GLY A 234 12.15 14.46 9.26
N GLU A 235 12.53 13.19 9.31
CA GLU A 235 13.66 12.64 8.54
C GLU A 235 13.23 11.46 7.70
N SER A 236 13.69 11.41 6.45
CA SER A 236 13.28 10.34 5.53
C SER A 236 13.75 8.96 5.99
N ARG A 237 14.89 8.86 6.70
CA ARG A 237 15.33 7.58 7.29
C ARG A 237 14.33 7.02 8.29
N TRP A 238 13.68 7.88 9.08
CA TRP A 238 12.67 7.47 10.05
C TRP A 238 11.46 6.86 9.36
N THR A 239 11.01 7.49 8.27
CA THR A 239 9.92 6.94 7.44
C THR A 239 10.29 5.61 6.80
N LEU A 240 11.49 5.48 6.23
CA LEU A 240 11.95 4.23 5.61
C LEU A 240 11.99 3.08 6.62
N ALA A 241 12.57 3.32 7.80
CA ALA A 241 12.59 2.34 8.89
C ALA A 241 11.17 2.00 9.39
N ALA A 242 10.28 3.00 9.49
CA ALA A 242 8.89 2.80 9.89
C ALA A 242 8.09 1.96 8.89
N ILE A 243 8.31 2.13 7.58
CA ILE A 243 7.66 1.30 6.54
C ILE A 243 8.06 -0.17 6.73
N VAL A 244 9.36 -0.44 6.89
CA VAL A 244 9.88 -1.80 7.08
C VAL A 244 9.35 -2.43 8.36
N ASP A 245 9.44 -1.73 9.49
CA ASP A 245 8.93 -2.24 10.77
C ASP A 245 7.41 -2.43 10.74
N ALA A 246 6.65 -1.57 10.04
CA ALA A 246 5.22 -1.74 9.86
C ALA A 246 4.86 -3.04 9.13
N VAL A 247 5.62 -3.41 8.11
CA VAL A 247 5.48 -4.68 7.39
C VAL A 247 5.85 -5.85 8.30
N ASN A 248 6.98 -5.77 9.00
CA ASN A 248 7.46 -6.81 9.92
C ASN A 248 6.52 -7.04 11.10
N ASP A 249 5.86 -5.98 11.57
CA ASP A 249 4.81 -6.06 12.59
C ASP A 249 3.51 -6.67 12.04
N GLY A 250 3.40 -6.83 10.73
CA GLY A 250 2.32 -7.47 9.96
C GLY A 250 1.07 -6.59 9.77
N ASN A 251 1.24 -5.26 9.75
CA ASN A 251 0.12 -4.39 9.40
C ASN A 251 -0.39 -4.74 8.00
N ASP A 252 -1.70 -4.69 7.79
CA ASP A 252 -2.31 -5.02 6.49
C ASP A 252 -2.20 -3.83 5.52
N VAL A 253 -2.15 -2.61 6.05
CA VAL A 253 -2.06 -1.36 5.27
C VAL A 253 -1.22 -0.31 5.98
N ILE A 254 -0.48 0.49 5.20
CA ILE A 254 0.34 1.61 5.65
C ILE A 254 -0.26 2.92 5.11
N ASN A 255 -0.48 3.89 5.99
CA ASN A 255 -0.81 5.27 5.64
C ASN A 255 0.40 6.19 5.76
N LEU A 256 0.73 6.88 4.66
CA LEU A 256 1.80 7.88 4.55
C LEU A 256 1.18 9.23 4.15
N SER A 257 0.67 9.95 5.15
CA SER A 257 0.13 11.31 5.00
C SER A 257 1.25 12.38 4.98
N LEU A 258 2.38 12.08 4.35
CA LEU A 258 3.57 12.94 4.30
C LEU A 258 4.24 12.79 2.93
N GLY A 259 5.06 13.77 2.55
CA GLY A 259 5.78 13.69 1.28
C GLY A 259 6.89 14.71 1.13
N THR A 260 7.68 14.53 0.07
CA THR A 260 8.77 15.43 -0.29
C THR A 260 9.04 15.40 -1.79
N TYR A 261 9.56 16.50 -2.34
CA TYR A 261 9.87 16.62 -3.77
C TYR A 261 11.37 16.38 -4.01
N LYS A 262 11.71 15.40 -4.85
CA LYS A 262 13.08 14.93 -5.07
C LYS A 262 13.43 14.86 -6.55
N CYS A 263 14.53 15.51 -6.91
CA CYS A 263 15.12 15.50 -8.24
C CYS A 263 15.91 14.21 -8.46
N VAL A 264 15.51 13.40 -9.42
CA VAL A 264 16.19 12.12 -9.74
C VAL A 264 17.57 12.32 -10.39
N ASP A 265 17.86 13.52 -10.88
CA ASP A 265 19.17 13.88 -11.45
C ASP A 265 20.16 14.40 -10.38
N ASP A 266 19.68 14.75 -9.18
CA ASP A 266 20.53 15.19 -8.07
C ASP A 266 21.10 13.97 -7.32
N CYS A 267 22.42 13.87 -7.24
CA CYS A 267 23.09 12.73 -6.62
C CYS A 267 22.70 12.55 -5.16
N ASP A 268 22.47 13.64 -4.44
CA ASP A 268 22.18 13.58 -2.99
C ASP A 268 20.73 13.11 -2.75
N GLU A 269 19.82 13.32 -3.70
CA GLU A 269 18.40 12.93 -3.58
C GLU A 269 18.09 11.56 -4.18
N ARG A 270 18.95 11.03 -5.05
CA ARG A 270 18.80 9.72 -5.69
C ARG A 270 18.74 8.56 -4.70
N ILE A 271 19.51 8.61 -3.61
CA ILE A 271 19.47 7.57 -2.58
C ILE A 271 18.09 7.44 -1.96
N LEU A 272 17.40 8.58 -1.75
CA LEU A 272 16.06 8.56 -1.17
C LEU A 272 15.04 7.93 -2.13
N VAL A 273 15.12 8.25 -3.42
CA VAL A 273 14.26 7.64 -4.45
C VAL A 273 14.46 6.12 -4.48
N ALA A 274 15.71 5.66 -4.52
CA ALA A 274 16.04 4.24 -4.54
C ALA A 274 15.58 3.51 -3.26
N ALA A 275 15.81 4.11 -2.08
CA ALA A 275 15.39 3.55 -0.81
C ALA A 275 13.85 3.45 -0.69
N TYR A 276 13.10 4.46 -1.13
CA TYR A 276 11.64 4.38 -1.17
C TYR A 276 11.14 3.31 -2.14
N LYS A 277 11.70 3.24 -3.37
CA LYS A 277 11.37 2.15 -4.31
C LYS A 277 11.53 0.78 -3.66
N ARG A 278 12.61 0.58 -2.89
CA ARG A 278 12.88 -0.68 -2.18
C ARG A 278 11.90 -0.93 -1.02
N ALA A 279 11.66 0.07 -0.18
CA ALA A 279 10.75 -0.05 0.96
C ALA A 279 9.29 -0.30 0.55
N ILE A 280 8.81 0.39 -0.49
CA ILE A 280 7.45 0.19 -1.02
C ILE A 280 7.32 -1.21 -1.63
N ARG A 281 8.31 -1.62 -2.42
CA ARG A 281 8.31 -2.97 -2.99
C ARG A 281 8.31 -4.04 -1.90
N TYR A 282 9.12 -3.86 -0.86
CA TYR A 282 9.12 -4.76 0.30
C TYR A 282 7.73 -4.88 0.94
N ALA A 283 6.98 -3.77 1.07
CA ALA A 283 5.61 -3.79 1.58
C ALA A 283 4.65 -4.55 0.65
N GLN A 284 4.65 -4.24 -0.65
CA GLN A 284 3.80 -4.91 -1.63
C GLN A 284 4.06 -6.41 -1.68
N ASN A 285 5.34 -6.76 -1.70
CA ASN A 285 5.81 -8.11 -1.76
C ASN A 285 5.29 -8.87 -0.53
N ASN A 286 5.30 -8.27 0.65
CA ASN A 286 4.74 -8.88 1.86
C ASN A 286 3.21 -8.78 2.00
N GLY A 287 2.50 -8.42 0.92
CA GLY A 287 1.05 -8.31 0.94
C GLY A 287 0.56 -7.22 1.89
N VAL A 288 1.21 -6.05 1.85
CA VAL A 288 0.82 -4.86 2.62
C VAL A 288 0.53 -3.72 1.64
N ALA A 289 -0.69 -3.18 1.69
CA ALA A 289 -1.05 -2.04 0.85
C ALA A 289 -0.42 -0.75 1.37
N VAL A 290 0.04 0.14 0.49
CA VAL A 290 0.54 1.47 0.87
C VAL A 290 -0.33 2.54 0.24
N PHE A 291 -0.79 3.48 1.07
CA PHE A 291 -1.55 4.67 0.66
C PHE A 291 -0.75 5.91 0.99
N ALA A 292 -0.67 6.86 0.05
CA ALA A 292 0.02 8.12 0.27
C ALA A 292 -0.72 9.30 -0.34
N SER A 293 -0.54 10.48 0.25
CA SER A 293 -1.07 11.74 -0.26
C SER A 293 -0.39 12.16 -1.57
N SER A 294 -1.14 12.74 -2.52
CA SER A 294 -0.56 13.27 -3.77
C SER A 294 0.25 14.56 -3.58
N GLY A 295 0.05 15.27 -2.46
CA GLY A 295 0.72 16.53 -2.13
C GLY A 295 -0.12 17.78 -2.45
N ASN A 296 0.25 18.93 -1.87
CA ASN A 296 -0.62 20.12 -1.79
C ASN A 296 -0.13 21.34 -2.61
N LYS A 297 0.53 21.14 -3.76
CA LYS A 297 1.07 22.26 -4.58
C LYS A 297 0.19 22.65 -5.77
N GLY A 298 -0.90 21.93 -6.02
CA GLY A 298 -1.81 22.18 -7.14
C GLY A 298 -1.14 22.02 -8.51
N ILE A 299 -0.21 21.05 -8.63
CA ILE A 299 0.60 20.84 -9.84
C ILE A 299 0.33 19.48 -10.50
N ASP A 300 0.56 19.46 -11.81
CA ASP A 300 0.70 18.27 -12.63
C ASP A 300 2.05 17.59 -12.35
N LEU A 301 2.02 16.42 -11.72
CA LEU A 301 3.19 15.65 -11.34
C LEU A 301 3.92 15.07 -12.56
N ASP A 302 3.18 14.62 -13.58
CA ASP A 302 3.77 14.10 -14.82
C ASP A 302 4.57 15.21 -15.52
N GLN A 303 3.99 16.40 -15.65
CA GLN A 303 4.67 17.55 -16.22
C GLN A 303 5.88 17.99 -15.39
N ASN A 304 5.79 17.91 -14.06
CA ASN A 304 6.87 18.25 -13.14
C ASN A 304 8.05 17.28 -13.32
N TYR A 305 7.79 15.99 -13.46
CA TYR A 305 8.80 14.99 -13.78
C TYR A 305 9.41 15.19 -15.18
N GLU A 306 8.59 15.45 -16.19
CA GLU A 306 9.07 15.71 -17.55
C GLU A 306 10.00 16.93 -17.63
N SER A 307 9.63 18.01 -16.93
CA SER A 307 10.30 19.31 -17.03
C SER A 307 11.48 19.46 -16.08
N ASN A 308 11.35 18.96 -14.86
CA ASN A 308 12.27 19.22 -13.76
C ASN A 308 12.94 17.96 -13.22
N LYS A 309 12.50 16.76 -13.64
CA LYS A 309 12.98 15.47 -13.12
C LYS A 309 12.73 15.32 -11.61
N VAL A 310 11.66 15.96 -11.13
CA VAL A 310 11.28 15.94 -9.72
C VAL A 310 10.07 15.03 -9.52
N LEU A 311 10.19 14.08 -8.59
CA LEU A 311 9.12 13.22 -8.11
C LEU A 311 8.65 13.69 -6.74
N HIS A 312 7.36 13.56 -6.46
CA HIS A 312 6.75 13.63 -5.13
C HIS A 312 6.78 12.24 -4.49
N LEU A 313 7.63 12.06 -3.49
CA LEU A 313 7.81 10.79 -2.78
C LEU A 313 6.98 10.76 -1.50
N PRO A 314 6.39 9.60 -1.13
CA PRO A 314 6.41 8.34 -1.89
C PRO A 314 5.31 8.24 -2.96
N GLY A 315 4.44 9.25 -3.14
CA GLY A 315 3.26 9.15 -3.99
C GLY A 315 3.51 8.84 -5.49
N GLU A 316 4.66 9.17 -6.05
CA GLU A 316 5.01 8.80 -7.44
C GLU A 316 5.78 7.48 -7.54
N ILE A 317 5.96 6.75 -6.43
CA ILE A 317 6.55 5.41 -6.45
C ILE A 317 5.49 4.39 -6.89
N LYS A 318 5.83 3.60 -7.90
CA LYS A 318 4.99 2.48 -8.36
C LYS A 318 4.64 1.56 -7.19
N GLY A 319 3.37 1.20 -7.12
CA GLY A 319 2.85 0.34 -6.05
C GLY A 319 2.25 1.08 -4.86
N VAL A 320 2.38 2.41 -4.82
CA VAL A 320 1.66 3.27 -3.89
C VAL A 320 0.28 3.60 -4.46
N ASN A 321 -0.75 3.44 -3.62
CA ASN A 321 -2.09 3.94 -3.91
C ASN A 321 -2.14 5.43 -3.59
N THR A 322 -1.88 6.26 -4.60
CA THR A 322 -1.75 7.70 -4.42
C THR A 322 -3.10 8.41 -4.50
N ILE A 323 -3.35 9.26 -3.50
CA ILE A 323 -4.67 9.81 -3.23
C ILE A 323 -4.69 11.32 -3.45
N SER A 324 -5.47 11.77 -4.43
CA SER A 324 -5.79 13.17 -4.63
C SER A 324 -6.97 13.61 -3.75
N SER A 325 -7.15 14.92 -3.59
CA SER A 325 -8.16 15.50 -2.73
C SER A 325 -9.32 16.10 -3.52
N VAL A 326 -10.55 15.85 -3.04
CA VAL A 326 -11.77 16.47 -3.56
C VAL A 326 -12.53 17.23 -2.48
N TRP A 327 -13.37 18.15 -2.93
CA TRP A 327 -14.45 18.74 -2.16
C TRP A 327 -15.70 18.85 -3.03
N ASN A 328 -16.81 18.28 -2.56
CA ASN A 328 -18.11 18.33 -3.23
C ASN A 328 -18.02 17.86 -4.71
N GLY A 329 -17.33 16.73 -4.92
CA GLY A 329 -17.15 16.08 -6.22
C GLY A 329 -16.28 16.86 -7.22
N SER A 330 -15.51 17.85 -6.76
CA SER A 330 -14.54 18.58 -7.58
C SER A 330 -13.15 18.47 -6.97
N GLU A 331 -12.11 18.41 -7.80
CA GLU A 331 -10.71 18.45 -7.36
C GLU A 331 -10.45 19.68 -6.47
N ALA A 332 -9.80 19.46 -5.33
CA ALA A 332 -9.42 20.53 -4.41
C ALA A 332 -8.29 21.37 -5.02
N SER A 333 -8.35 22.69 -4.83
CA SER A 333 -7.48 23.66 -5.50
C SER A 333 -5.97 23.49 -5.28
N TYR A 334 -5.59 22.84 -4.18
CA TYR A 334 -4.21 22.55 -3.81
C TYR A 334 -3.77 21.12 -4.19
N SER A 335 -4.69 20.24 -4.58
CA SER A 335 -4.35 18.83 -4.82
C SER A 335 -3.41 18.72 -6.01
N ASN A 336 -2.30 18.02 -5.84
CA ASN A 336 -1.55 17.56 -7.01
C ASN A 336 -2.34 16.46 -7.74
N TYR A 337 -2.08 16.36 -9.02
CA TYR A 337 -2.69 15.40 -9.93
C TYR A 337 -1.64 14.87 -10.92
N GLY A 338 -1.92 13.73 -11.56
CA GLY A 338 -1.01 13.06 -12.48
C GLY A 338 -1.38 11.61 -12.69
N SER A 339 -0.70 10.94 -13.62
CA SER A 339 -0.94 9.53 -13.95
C SER A 339 -0.78 8.55 -12.79
N CYS A 340 -0.05 8.94 -11.74
CA CYS A 340 0.13 8.16 -10.52
C CYS A 340 -1.09 8.13 -9.60
N VAL A 341 -2.08 9.02 -9.78
CA VAL A 341 -3.27 9.06 -8.92
C VAL A 341 -4.11 7.79 -9.13
N GLU A 342 -4.34 7.03 -8.06
CA GLU A 342 -5.15 5.81 -8.10
C GLU A 342 -6.60 6.07 -7.68
N PHE A 343 -6.82 6.96 -6.73
CA PHE A 343 -8.15 7.31 -6.22
C PHE A 343 -8.17 8.76 -5.75
N CYS A 344 -9.37 9.28 -5.51
CA CYS A 344 -9.55 10.50 -4.74
C CYS A 344 -10.44 10.29 -3.51
N ALA A 345 -10.29 11.16 -2.53
CA ALA A 345 -11.08 11.14 -1.30
C ALA A 345 -11.32 12.57 -0.77
N PRO A 346 -12.41 12.79 -0.01
CA PRO A 346 -12.79 14.12 0.44
C PRO A 346 -11.79 14.70 1.45
N GLY A 347 -10.93 15.62 1.00
CA GLY A 347 -9.90 16.28 1.83
C GLY A 347 -10.20 17.73 2.15
N GLY A 348 -11.33 18.26 1.67
CA GLY A 348 -11.73 19.66 1.82
C GLY A 348 -11.01 20.60 0.85
N ASP A 349 -11.38 21.88 0.83
CA ASP A 349 -10.84 22.88 -0.10
C ASP A 349 -10.69 24.29 0.48
N LEU A 350 -9.82 25.08 -0.14
CA LEU A 350 -9.60 26.50 0.14
C LEU A 350 -10.62 27.38 -0.60
N VAL A 351 -11.85 27.38 -0.09
CA VAL A 351 -12.95 28.14 -0.69
C VAL A 351 -13.06 29.52 -0.07
N TYR A 352 -13.14 30.55 -0.93
CA TYR A 352 -13.37 31.94 -0.50
C TYR A 352 -14.74 32.46 -0.96
N THR A 353 -15.61 32.82 0.00
CA THR A 353 -16.90 33.46 -0.27
C THR A 353 -16.86 34.92 0.16
N ASP A 354 -17.12 35.86 -0.75
CA ASP A 354 -17.05 37.32 -0.47
C ASP A 354 -15.72 37.80 0.14
N GLY A 355 -14.61 37.13 -0.20
CA GLY A 355 -13.26 37.44 0.30
C GLY A 355 -12.88 36.69 1.57
N LEU A 356 -13.70 35.73 2.00
CA LEU A 356 -13.64 35.08 3.30
C LEU A 356 -13.42 33.61 3.18
N LEU A 357 -12.53 33.06 3.98
CA LEU A 357 -12.34 31.63 4.05
C LEU A 357 -13.62 30.95 4.56
N ASP A 358 -14.15 30.04 3.75
CA ASP A 358 -15.31 29.24 4.07
C ASP A 358 -14.87 27.95 4.79
N LEU A 359 -14.87 27.98 6.12
CA LEU A 359 -14.52 26.81 6.94
C LEU A 359 -15.50 25.63 6.77
N THR A 360 -16.64 25.80 6.07
CA THR A 360 -17.50 24.66 5.75
C THR A 360 -16.94 23.79 4.63
N ALA A 361 -15.93 24.28 3.91
CA ALA A 361 -15.15 23.49 2.97
C ALA A 361 -14.03 22.65 3.62
N PHE A 362 -13.80 22.83 4.93
CA PHE A 362 -12.77 22.12 5.69
C PHE A 362 -13.38 20.90 6.39
N ILE A 363 -12.52 19.99 6.83
CA ILE A 363 -12.86 18.81 7.61
C ILE A 363 -12.72 19.14 9.09
N TYR A 364 -13.74 18.78 9.87
CA TYR A 364 -13.69 18.87 11.33
C TYR A 364 -12.99 17.61 11.87
N VAL A 365 -11.79 17.79 12.43
CA VAL A 365 -10.87 16.70 12.79
C VAL A 365 -10.50 16.74 14.27
N THR A 366 -9.98 15.63 14.78
CA THR A 366 -9.36 15.57 16.12
C THR A 366 -8.07 16.38 16.16
N PHE A 367 -7.69 16.83 17.34
CA PHE A 367 -6.49 17.62 17.59
C PHE A 367 -5.92 17.22 18.95
N PRO A 368 -4.60 17.33 19.22
CA PRO A 368 -4.06 16.98 20.52
C PRO A 368 -4.75 17.76 21.65
N THR A 369 -5.23 17.05 22.68
CA THR A 369 -5.96 17.66 23.81
C THR A 369 -5.11 18.62 24.64
N TYR A 370 -3.79 18.55 24.51
CA TYR A 370 -2.81 19.34 25.25
C TYR A 370 -2.17 20.49 24.43
N ILE A 371 -2.54 20.66 23.16
CA ILE A 371 -2.10 21.81 22.34
C ILE A 371 -3.29 22.76 22.17
N ASP A 372 -3.16 24.03 22.56
CA ASP A 372 -4.22 25.03 22.38
C ASP A 372 -4.60 25.14 20.90
N ASN A 373 -5.85 24.81 20.56
CA ASN A 373 -6.32 24.88 19.18
C ASN A 373 -6.55 26.33 18.71
N GLY A 374 -6.61 27.31 19.61
CA GLY A 374 -6.90 28.71 19.30
C GLY A 374 -8.33 29.00 18.82
N LEU A 375 -9.19 27.98 18.74
CA LEU A 375 -10.54 28.04 18.16
C LEU A 375 -11.66 27.88 19.20
N GLU A 376 -11.36 27.71 20.49
CA GLU A 376 -12.37 27.69 21.56
C GLU A 376 -13.31 28.91 21.50
N THR A 377 -12.76 30.08 21.16
CA THR A 377 -13.51 31.35 21.09
C THR A 377 -14.58 31.38 19.98
N ILE A 378 -14.45 30.53 18.96
CA ILE A 378 -15.42 30.37 17.88
C ILE A 378 -16.27 29.10 18.03
N GLY A 379 -16.17 28.42 19.17
CA GLY A 379 -16.99 27.26 19.52
C GLY A 379 -16.43 25.91 19.08
N VAL A 380 -15.15 25.83 18.72
CA VAL A 380 -14.47 24.55 18.49
C VAL A 380 -13.82 24.09 19.80
N PRO A 381 -14.34 23.05 20.47
CA PRO A 381 -13.77 22.55 21.73
C PRO A 381 -12.32 22.09 21.59
N GLN A 382 -11.57 22.21 22.69
CA GLN A 382 -10.23 21.67 22.81
C GLN A 382 -10.22 20.16 22.50
N GLY A 383 -9.19 19.71 21.79
CA GLY A 383 -9.15 18.35 21.23
C GLY A 383 -9.70 18.24 19.81
N TYR A 384 -10.18 19.34 19.23
CA TYR A 384 -10.67 19.37 17.85
C TYR A 384 -10.17 20.61 17.10
N THR A 385 -10.14 20.53 15.77
CA THR A 385 -9.84 21.65 14.88
C THR A 385 -10.56 21.50 13.54
N VAL A 386 -10.39 22.46 12.64
CA VAL A 386 -10.75 22.33 11.21
C VAL A 386 -9.46 22.30 10.38
N SER A 387 -9.40 21.38 9.43
CA SER A 387 -8.20 21.13 8.61
C SER A 387 -8.60 20.75 7.17
N TYR A 388 -7.63 20.72 6.28
CA TYR A 388 -7.80 20.32 4.87
C TYR A 388 -6.47 19.74 4.36
N GLY A 389 -6.51 18.92 3.32
CA GLY A 389 -5.30 18.44 2.68
C GLY A 389 -5.41 17.03 2.09
N THR A 390 -4.50 16.73 1.15
CA THR A 390 -4.34 15.37 0.62
C THR A 390 -3.89 14.38 1.69
N SER A 391 -3.30 14.86 2.78
CA SER A 391 -2.97 14.07 3.98
C SER A 391 -4.21 13.45 4.63
N LEU A 392 -5.31 14.23 4.72
CA LEU A 392 -6.60 13.73 5.22
C LEU A 392 -7.24 12.78 4.21
N SER A 393 -7.19 13.10 2.90
CA SER A 393 -7.67 12.19 1.84
C SER A 393 -6.97 10.83 1.89
N SER A 394 -5.65 10.79 2.08
CA SER A 394 -4.88 9.54 2.24
C SER A 394 -5.35 8.72 3.45
N ALA A 395 -5.57 9.40 4.60
CA ALA A 395 -6.06 8.77 5.82
C ALA A 395 -7.48 8.19 5.63
N ILE A 396 -8.35 8.91 4.92
CA ILE A 396 -9.70 8.46 4.54
C ILE A 396 -9.62 7.22 3.66
N ALA A 397 -8.83 7.26 2.60
CA ALA A 397 -8.67 6.16 1.67
C ALA A 397 -8.14 4.89 2.36
N THR A 398 -7.14 5.04 3.24
CA THR A 398 -6.61 3.95 4.08
C THR A 398 -7.72 3.32 4.92
N ALA A 399 -8.57 4.13 5.55
CA ALA A 399 -9.65 3.63 6.38
C ALA A 399 -10.75 2.95 5.56
N CYS A 400 -11.09 3.50 4.39
CA CYS A 400 -12.01 2.86 3.44
C CYS A 400 -11.48 1.49 2.99
N PHE A 401 -10.18 1.39 2.67
CA PHE A 401 -9.54 0.11 2.35
C PHE A 401 -9.68 -0.88 3.50
N ALA A 402 -9.39 -0.46 4.74
CA ALA A 402 -9.50 -1.33 5.91
C ALA A 402 -10.93 -1.86 6.11
N ASP A 403 -11.95 -1.02 5.91
CA ASP A 403 -13.35 -1.41 5.98
C ASP A 403 -13.74 -2.44 4.90
N ILE A 404 -13.34 -2.19 3.65
CA ILE A 404 -13.63 -3.08 2.51
C ILE A 404 -12.89 -4.41 2.68
N TYR A 405 -11.62 -4.37 3.07
CA TYR A 405 -10.80 -5.56 3.32
C TYR A 405 -11.34 -6.40 4.49
N SER A 406 -11.78 -5.75 5.58
CA SER A 406 -12.46 -6.42 6.69
C SER A 406 -13.71 -7.15 6.23
N TYR A 407 -14.54 -6.50 5.41
CA TYR A 407 -15.77 -7.09 4.88
C TYR A 407 -15.47 -8.33 4.02
N GLY A 408 -14.55 -8.18 3.06
CA GLY A 408 -14.14 -9.25 2.15
C GLY A 408 -13.60 -10.48 2.90
N LYS A 409 -12.71 -10.27 3.88
CA LYS A 409 -12.17 -11.35 4.72
C LYS A 409 -13.23 -12.08 5.56
N GLU A 410 -14.27 -11.39 6.00
CA GLU A 410 -15.36 -12.03 6.72
C GLU A 410 -16.20 -12.94 5.80
N LYS A 411 -16.38 -12.53 4.53
CA LYS A 411 -17.22 -13.25 3.56
C LYS A 411 -16.48 -14.33 2.79
N HIS A 412 -15.19 -14.13 2.53
CA HIS A 412 -14.41 -14.97 1.63
C HIS A 412 -13.06 -15.35 2.28
N PRO A 413 -12.80 -16.65 2.50
CA PRO A 413 -11.62 -17.10 3.24
C PRO A 413 -10.29 -16.88 2.51
N TYR A 414 -10.33 -16.69 1.19
CA TYR A 414 -9.14 -16.46 0.34
C TYR A 414 -9.00 -15.00 -0.13
N PHE A 415 -9.75 -14.08 0.47
CA PHE A 415 -9.76 -12.66 0.10
C PHE A 415 -8.40 -11.99 0.39
N GLN A 416 -7.78 -11.43 -0.65
CA GLN A 416 -6.47 -10.80 -0.62
C GLN A 416 -6.56 -9.27 -0.62
N ILE A 417 -5.40 -8.59 -0.54
CA ILE A 417 -5.32 -7.14 -0.66
C ILE A 417 -5.74 -6.66 -2.05
N ASP A 418 -5.27 -7.32 -3.11
CA ASP A 418 -5.63 -6.97 -4.48
C ASP A 418 -7.15 -7.05 -4.70
N ASP A 419 -7.80 -8.04 -4.07
CA ASP A 419 -9.26 -8.20 -4.09
C ASP A 419 -9.98 -6.99 -3.46
N ALA A 420 -9.44 -6.39 -2.39
CA ALA A 420 -9.98 -5.15 -1.80
C ALA A 420 -9.77 -3.94 -2.72
N LEU A 421 -8.60 -3.81 -3.35
CA LEU A 421 -8.30 -2.72 -4.28
C LEU A 421 -9.20 -2.79 -5.53
N ASP A 422 -9.46 -4.00 -6.04
CA ASP A 422 -10.40 -4.23 -7.14
C ASP A 422 -11.83 -3.83 -6.76
N LEU A 423 -12.26 -4.12 -5.53
CA LEU A 423 -13.57 -3.66 -5.03
C LEU A 423 -13.62 -2.14 -4.87
N MET A 424 -12.53 -1.50 -4.42
CA MET A 424 -12.43 -0.04 -4.37
C MET A 424 -12.58 0.55 -5.77
N MET A 425 -11.82 0.07 -6.76
CA MET A 425 -11.93 0.50 -8.15
C MET A 425 -13.35 0.32 -8.70
N ALA A 426 -13.99 -0.82 -8.42
CA ALA A 426 -15.34 -1.10 -8.89
C ALA A 426 -16.42 -0.24 -8.22
N GLY A 427 -16.22 0.11 -6.95
CA GLY A 427 -17.19 0.81 -6.12
C GLY A 427 -17.07 2.33 -6.12
N SER A 428 -15.94 2.87 -6.58
CA SER A 428 -15.70 4.31 -6.62
C SER A 428 -16.72 5.06 -7.48
N ASN A 429 -17.01 6.29 -7.06
CA ASN A 429 -17.76 7.25 -7.85
C ASN A 429 -16.86 7.81 -8.95
N ASP A 430 -17.07 7.38 -10.19
CA ASP A 430 -16.36 7.92 -11.34
C ASP A 430 -16.62 9.43 -11.50
N LEU A 431 -15.56 10.22 -11.36
CA LEU A 431 -15.56 11.69 -11.45
C LEU A 431 -14.64 12.09 -12.60
N GLY A 432 -14.95 13.20 -13.28
CA GLY A 432 -14.11 13.67 -14.39
C GLY A 432 -14.40 12.95 -15.70
N GLU A 433 -13.37 12.42 -16.35
CA GLU A 433 -13.51 11.63 -17.56
C GLU A 433 -13.98 10.21 -17.23
N GLU A 434 -14.60 9.49 -18.18
CA GLU A 434 -15.09 8.14 -17.92
C GLU A 434 -13.92 7.16 -17.74
N GLY A 435 -13.83 6.52 -16.57
CA GLY A 435 -12.76 5.62 -16.19
C GLY A 435 -11.55 6.35 -15.58
N LYS A 436 -10.43 5.63 -15.42
CA LYS A 436 -9.26 6.20 -14.74
C LYS A 436 -8.73 7.46 -15.44
N ASP A 437 -8.67 8.57 -14.71
CA ASP A 437 -8.08 9.82 -15.17
C ASP A 437 -6.99 10.37 -14.23
N VAL A 438 -6.27 11.41 -14.66
CA VAL A 438 -5.12 11.96 -13.92
C VAL A 438 -5.50 12.77 -12.68
N HIS A 439 -6.76 13.18 -12.55
CA HIS A 439 -7.23 14.06 -11.48
C HIS A 439 -7.88 13.25 -10.34
N TYR A 440 -8.74 12.31 -10.71
CA TYR A 440 -9.57 11.54 -9.78
C TYR A 440 -9.14 10.08 -9.67
N GLY A 441 -8.18 9.63 -10.47
CA GLY A 441 -7.81 8.21 -10.55
C GLY A 441 -9.02 7.40 -10.98
N ASN A 442 -9.30 6.30 -10.28
CA ASN A 442 -10.51 5.48 -10.47
C ASN A 442 -11.79 6.11 -9.88
N GLY A 443 -11.72 7.35 -9.38
CA GLY A 443 -12.84 8.08 -8.82
C GLY A 443 -12.80 8.21 -7.29
N GLU A 444 -13.86 8.81 -6.76
CA GLU A 444 -14.00 9.06 -5.32
C GLU A 444 -14.47 7.81 -4.59
N ILE A 445 -13.70 7.37 -3.57
CA ILE A 445 -13.94 6.10 -2.89
C ILE A 445 -15.30 6.10 -2.19
N ASN A 446 -16.06 5.01 -2.39
CA ASN A 446 -17.34 4.78 -1.72
C ASN A 446 -17.43 3.34 -1.18
N ILE A 447 -17.49 3.20 0.14
CA ILE A 447 -17.44 1.89 0.82
C ILE A 447 -18.69 1.06 0.53
N LEU A 448 -19.89 1.65 0.60
CA LEU A 448 -21.14 0.90 0.44
C LEU A 448 -21.26 0.31 -0.97
N LYS A 449 -20.88 1.08 -2.00
CA LYS A 449 -20.81 0.60 -3.38
C LYS A 449 -19.76 -0.50 -3.52
N ALA A 450 -18.55 -0.29 -3.00
CA ALA A 450 -17.48 -1.28 -3.07
C ALA A 450 -17.88 -2.63 -2.43
N ILE A 451 -18.43 -2.63 -1.21
CA ILE A 451 -18.89 -3.87 -0.58
C ILE A 451 -20.13 -4.45 -1.29
N GLY A 452 -20.94 -3.61 -1.93
CA GLY A 452 -22.06 -4.03 -2.77
C GLY A 452 -21.64 -4.81 -4.03
N GLU A 453 -20.44 -4.55 -4.54
CA GLU A 453 -19.84 -5.27 -5.67
C GLU A 453 -19.28 -6.66 -5.27
N THR A 454 -19.16 -6.96 -3.97
CA THR A 454 -18.61 -8.24 -3.49
C THR A 454 -19.42 -9.43 -3.99
N GLU A 455 -20.72 -9.52 -3.68
CA GLU A 455 -21.51 -10.69 -4.07
C GLU A 455 -21.62 -10.87 -5.60
N PRO A 456 -21.91 -9.83 -6.40
CA PRO A 456 -21.92 -9.97 -7.86
C PRO A 456 -20.59 -10.47 -8.43
N ARG A 457 -19.46 -10.06 -7.85
CA ARG A 457 -18.13 -10.45 -8.32
C ARG A 457 -17.73 -11.85 -7.88
N TYR A 458 -18.02 -12.24 -6.63
CA TYR A 458 -17.48 -13.46 -6.03
C TYR A 458 -18.44 -14.66 -6.04
N LYS A 459 -19.76 -14.43 -6.04
CA LYS A 459 -20.75 -15.52 -6.09
C LYS A 459 -20.74 -16.26 -7.43
N GLY A 460 -20.42 -15.53 -8.51
CA GLY A 460 -20.48 -16.02 -9.88
C GLY A 460 -21.91 -16.32 -10.36
N GLU A 461 -22.03 -16.58 -11.65
CA GLU A 461 -23.28 -16.90 -12.33
C GLU A 461 -23.18 -18.27 -12.99
N VAL A 462 -24.25 -19.06 -12.88
CA VAL A 462 -24.38 -20.35 -13.55
C VAL A 462 -25.31 -20.20 -14.74
N THR A 463 -24.83 -20.59 -15.92
CA THR A 463 -25.64 -20.71 -17.13
C THR A 463 -25.77 -22.19 -17.51
N GLU A 464 -27.00 -22.69 -17.51
CA GLU A 464 -27.30 -24.04 -18.05
C GLU A 464 -27.62 -23.96 -19.54
N GLU A 465 -26.76 -24.53 -20.37
CA GLU A 465 -27.01 -24.63 -21.81
C GLU A 465 -27.84 -25.88 -22.14
N SER A 466 -27.68 -26.95 -21.35
CA SER A 466 -28.48 -28.18 -21.39
C SER A 466 -28.29 -29.01 -20.10
N GLU A 467 -29.03 -30.11 -19.94
CA GLU A 467 -28.79 -31.10 -18.86
C GLU A 467 -27.35 -31.70 -18.87
N LYS A 468 -26.58 -31.47 -19.94
CA LYS A 468 -25.22 -31.99 -20.14
C LYS A 468 -24.17 -30.90 -20.36
N SER A 469 -24.52 -29.62 -20.27
CA SER A 469 -23.58 -28.51 -20.45
C SER A 469 -23.91 -27.37 -19.51
N ARG A 470 -22.92 -26.90 -18.77
CA ARG A 470 -23.05 -25.82 -17.79
C ARG A 470 -21.81 -24.95 -17.79
N THR A 471 -21.99 -23.64 -17.62
CA THR A 471 -20.90 -22.68 -17.41
C THR A 471 -21.09 -22.01 -16.07
N TYR A 472 -20.06 -22.03 -15.22
CA TYR A 472 -19.92 -21.13 -14.08
C TYR A 472 -19.02 -19.95 -14.48
N ARG A 473 -19.34 -18.73 -14.05
CA ARG A 473 -18.51 -17.56 -14.34
C ARG A 473 -18.51 -16.56 -13.20
N ASN A 474 -17.34 -16.13 -12.76
CA ASN A 474 -17.17 -14.99 -11.87
C ASN A 474 -16.14 -13.99 -12.44
N HIS A 475 -15.78 -12.95 -11.69
CA HIS A 475 -14.84 -11.94 -12.18
C HIS A 475 -13.40 -12.47 -12.40
N ARG A 476 -13.01 -13.58 -11.76
CA ARG A 476 -11.66 -14.16 -11.86
C ARG A 476 -11.57 -15.30 -12.86
N ILE A 477 -12.58 -16.16 -12.91
CA ILE A 477 -12.56 -17.37 -13.73
C ILE A 477 -13.89 -17.64 -14.43
N THR A 478 -13.81 -18.31 -15.57
CA THR A 478 -14.93 -18.99 -16.21
C THR A 478 -14.65 -20.50 -16.19
N THR A 479 -15.64 -21.32 -15.85
CA THR A 479 -15.51 -22.78 -15.86
C THR A 479 -16.65 -23.41 -16.66
N ASP A 480 -16.31 -24.02 -17.79
CA ASP A 480 -17.23 -24.73 -18.65
C ASP A 480 -17.18 -26.24 -18.35
N TYR A 481 -18.34 -26.86 -18.17
CA TYR A 481 -18.53 -28.28 -17.93
C TYR A 481 -19.36 -28.87 -19.07
N ASN A 482 -18.86 -29.93 -19.71
CA ASN A 482 -19.56 -30.63 -20.78
C ASN A 482 -19.56 -32.15 -20.55
N VAL A 483 -20.74 -32.72 -20.30
CA VAL A 483 -20.92 -34.16 -20.11
C VAL A 483 -20.92 -34.86 -21.46
N THR A 484 -19.86 -35.62 -21.73
CA THR A 484 -19.66 -36.27 -23.03
C THR A 484 -20.31 -37.64 -23.11
N GLU A 485 -20.29 -38.41 -22.02
CA GLU A 485 -20.81 -39.77 -21.97
C GLU A 485 -21.47 -40.07 -20.60
N GLU A 486 -22.43 -41.00 -20.58
CA GLU A 486 -23.14 -41.41 -19.36
C GLU A 486 -23.42 -42.92 -19.40
N TYR A 487 -23.01 -43.63 -18.35
CA TYR A 487 -23.13 -45.08 -18.23
C TYR A 487 -23.56 -45.48 -16.83
N GLY A 488 -24.86 -45.75 -16.66
CA GLY A 488 -25.41 -46.18 -15.38
C GLY A 488 -25.23 -45.11 -14.30
N ASP A 489 -24.47 -45.44 -13.25
CA ASP A 489 -24.16 -44.55 -12.12
C ASP A 489 -22.91 -43.68 -12.34
N THR A 490 -22.34 -43.66 -13.56
CA THR A 490 -21.14 -42.86 -13.89
C THR A 490 -21.35 -41.98 -15.11
N TYR A 491 -20.63 -40.86 -15.17
CA TYR A 491 -20.65 -39.93 -16.32
C TYR A 491 -19.28 -39.29 -16.53
N HIS A 492 -18.98 -38.96 -17.78
CA HIS A 492 -17.72 -38.33 -18.20
C HIS A 492 -17.95 -36.83 -18.40
N VAL A 493 -17.06 -36.01 -17.87
CA VAL A 493 -17.12 -34.55 -17.98
C VAL A 493 -15.81 -34.04 -18.53
N ASP A 494 -15.89 -33.24 -19.58
CA ASP A 494 -14.80 -32.36 -20.01
C ASP A 494 -14.99 -31.00 -19.33
N VAL A 495 -13.91 -30.45 -18.77
CA VAL A 495 -13.92 -29.17 -18.07
C VAL A 495 -12.90 -28.24 -18.70
N THR A 496 -13.26 -26.97 -18.86
CA THR A 496 -12.33 -25.89 -19.25
C THR A 496 -12.39 -24.77 -18.23
N ILE A 497 -11.25 -24.29 -17.76
CA ILE A 497 -11.14 -23.11 -16.88
C ILE A 497 -10.42 -21.99 -17.65
N THR A 498 -11.04 -20.81 -17.73
CA THR A 498 -10.50 -19.60 -18.37
C THR A 498 -10.18 -18.55 -17.33
N ASN A 499 -9.03 -17.87 -17.46
CA ASN A 499 -8.68 -16.72 -16.65
C ASN A 499 -9.35 -15.44 -17.20
N ASN A 500 -10.16 -14.79 -16.37
CA ASN A 500 -10.86 -13.54 -16.73
C ASN A 500 -10.12 -12.28 -16.26
N THR A 501 -9.02 -12.42 -15.52
CA THR A 501 -8.23 -11.32 -14.97
C THR A 501 -7.13 -10.88 -15.93
N GLU A 502 -6.58 -9.69 -15.71
CA GLU A 502 -5.45 -9.15 -16.50
C GLU A 502 -4.09 -9.70 -16.07
N SER A 503 -4.03 -10.46 -14.97
CA SER A 503 -2.82 -11.09 -14.44
C SER A 503 -2.85 -12.60 -14.63
N THR A 504 -1.68 -13.22 -14.77
CA THR A 504 -1.59 -14.69 -14.81
C THR A 504 -2.10 -15.30 -13.50
N ILE A 505 -3.02 -16.26 -13.61
CA ILE A 505 -3.43 -17.13 -12.50
C ILE A 505 -2.39 -18.22 -12.41
N HIS A 506 -1.41 -18.00 -11.55
CA HIS A 506 -0.37 -18.96 -11.25
C HIS A 506 -0.88 -20.06 -10.35
N LYS A 507 -0.52 -21.30 -10.64
CA LYS A 507 -0.94 -22.46 -9.85
C LYS A 507 -2.43 -22.53 -9.54
N TRP A 508 -3.23 -22.48 -10.61
CA TRP A 508 -4.67 -22.57 -10.49
C TRP A 508 -5.08 -23.77 -9.64
N GLU A 509 -5.84 -23.45 -8.60
CA GLU A 509 -6.52 -24.40 -7.77
C GLU A 509 -7.93 -23.88 -7.54
N VAL A 510 -8.92 -24.72 -7.82
CA VAL A 510 -10.32 -24.38 -7.65
C VAL A 510 -11.00 -25.32 -6.68
N GLU A 511 -11.74 -24.76 -5.75
CA GLU A 511 -12.61 -25.47 -4.84
C GLU A 511 -14.05 -25.39 -5.35
N MET A 512 -14.71 -26.55 -5.48
CA MET A 512 -16.05 -26.69 -6.04
C MET A 512 -16.98 -27.55 -5.19
N ASP A 513 -18.28 -27.29 -5.29
CA ASP A 513 -19.38 -28.04 -4.66
C ASP A 513 -19.77 -29.31 -5.43
N LEU A 514 -18.80 -30.07 -5.92
CA LEU A 514 -19.08 -31.36 -6.56
C LEU A 514 -19.41 -32.42 -5.50
N GLU A 515 -20.70 -32.75 -5.35
CA GLU A 515 -21.15 -33.83 -4.45
C GLU A 515 -20.71 -35.22 -4.93
N ASP A 516 -20.72 -35.44 -6.24
CA ASP A 516 -20.39 -36.70 -6.86
C ASP A 516 -18.91 -37.06 -6.67
N GLU A 517 -18.61 -38.36 -6.60
CA GLU A 517 -17.24 -38.85 -6.35
C GLU A 517 -16.49 -38.96 -7.67
N ILE A 518 -15.34 -38.29 -7.78
CA ILE A 518 -14.43 -38.48 -8.93
C ILE A 518 -13.76 -39.85 -8.81
N ASP A 519 -14.11 -40.79 -9.70
CA ASP A 519 -13.50 -42.12 -9.80
C ASP A 519 -12.14 -42.05 -10.52
N GLN A 520 -12.09 -41.28 -11.62
CA GLN A 520 -10.89 -41.09 -12.45
C GLN A 520 -10.83 -39.66 -12.95
N ILE A 521 -9.63 -39.09 -13.05
CA ILE A 521 -9.36 -37.76 -13.60
C ILE A 521 -8.11 -37.85 -14.49
N TRP A 522 -8.07 -37.04 -15.54
CA TRP A 522 -6.91 -36.87 -16.41
C TRP A 522 -6.67 -35.37 -16.63
N ASP A 523 -5.40 -35.02 -16.85
CA ASP A 523 -4.93 -33.64 -17.08
C ASP A 523 -5.26 -32.67 -15.92
N ALA A 524 -5.57 -33.19 -14.73
CA ALA A 524 -5.72 -32.45 -13.48
C ALA A 524 -5.63 -33.40 -12.26
N LYS A 525 -5.40 -32.83 -11.07
CA LYS A 525 -5.40 -33.54 -9.79
C LYS A 525 -6.68 -33.20 -9.01
N ALA A 526 -7.23 -34.18 -8.29
CA ALA A 526 -8.42 -34.00 -7.46
C ALA A 526 -8.18 -34.46 -6.02
N ARG A 527 -8.72 -33.71 -5.04
CA ARG A 527 -8.82 -34.13 -3.64
C ARG A 527 -10.13 -33.66 -3.02
N LYS A 528 -10.56 -34.33 -1.95
CA LYS A 528 -11.68 -33.87 -1.11
C LYS A 528 -11.15 -33.04 0.06
N ASP A 529 -11.85 -31.96 0.38
CA ASP A 529 -11.70 -31.19 1.61
C ASP A 529 -13.08 -30.94 2.22
N GLY A 530 -13.39 -31.64 3.31
CA GLY A 530 -14.76 -31.70 3.83
C GLY A 530 -15.76 -32.19 2.77
N ASP A 531 -16.78 -31.38 2.52
CA ASP A 531 -17.83 -31.65 1.52
C ASP A 531 -17.47 -31.10 0.12
N ARG A 532 -16.32 -30.44 -0.02
CA ARG A 532 -15.88 -29.76 -1.24
C ARG A 532 -14.83 -30.58 -1.98
N THR A 533 -14.77 -30.39 -3.30
CA THR A 533 -13.76 -31.00 -4.16
C THR A 533 -12.79 -29.91 -4.59
N ILE A 534 -11.50 -30.17 -4.43
CA ILE A 534 -10.45 -29.27 -4.91
C ILE A 534 -9.80 -29.89 -6.14
N LEU A 535 -9.81 -29.15 -7.23
CA LEU A 535 -9.13 -29.49 -8.48
C LEU A 535 -7.96 -28.52 -8.72
N SER A 536 -6.86 -29.06 -9.21
CA SER A 536 -5.64 -28.28 -9.48
C SER A 536 -4.94 -28.78 -10.73
N GLY A 537 -4.16 -27.91 -11.37
CA GLY A 537 -3.36 -28.26 -12.56
C GLY A 537 -2.32 -29.36 -12.31
N GLU A 538 -1.98 -30.07 -13.37
CA GLU A 538 -0.80 -30.93 -13.44
C GLU A 538 0.46 -30.08 -13.57
N ASP A 539 1.63 -30.66 -13.34
CA ASP A 539 2.90 -29.88 -13.30
C ASP A 539 3.31 -29.22 -14.64
N TYR A 540 2.52 -29.32 -15.69
CA TYR A 540 2.79 -28.68 -16.98
C TYR A 540 1.74 -27.62 -17.39
N ASP A 541 0.64 -27.50 -16.65
CA ASP A 541 -0.49 -26.60 -16.95
C ASP A 541 -1.02 -25.91 -15.68
N GLN A 542 -0.13 -25.62 -14.72
CA GLN A 542 -0.50 -24.98 -13.45
C GLN A 542 -0.85 -23.51 -13.62
N ASP A 543 -0.47 -22.88 -14.73
CA ASP A 543 -0.67 -21.45 -14.95
C ASP A 543 -1.71 -21.19 -16.03
N ILE A 544 -2.51 -20.15 -15.83
CA ILE A 544 -3.48 -19.66 -16.81
C ILE A 544 -3.18 -18.18 -17.06
N ASP A 545 -2.53 -17.88 -18.17
CA ASP A 545 -2.30 -16.50 -18.61
C ASP A 545 -3.62 -15.74 -18.79
N SER A 546 -3.57 -14.41 -18.73
CA SER A 546 -4.74 -13.54 -18.92
C SER A 546 -5.49 -13.89 -20.22
N GLY A 547 -6.76 -14.29 -20.09
CA GLY A 547 -7.62 -14.67 -21.21
C GLY A 547 -7.40 -16.08 -21.78
N GLU A 548 -6.38 -16.80 -21.33
CA GLU A 548 -6.10 -18.18 -21.75
C GLU A 548 -6.91 -19.20 -20.93
N SER A 549 -6.83 -20.49 -21.29
CA SER A 549 -7.60 -21.55 -20.64
C SER A 549 -6.84 -22.87 -20.51
N VAL A 550 -7.21 -23.65 -19.50
CA VAL A 550 -6.79 -25.04 -19.29
C VAL A 550 -7.99 -25.97 -19.42
N SER A 551 -7.76 -27.19 -19.88
CA SER A 551 -8.81 -28.19 -20.05
C SER A 551 -8.39 -29.55 -19.49
N PHE A 552 -9.30 -30.21 -18.80
CA PHE A 552 -9.11 -31.52 -18.22
C PHE A 552 -10.43 -32.30 -18.26
N GLY A 553 -10.44 -33.55 -17.79
CA GLY A 553 -11.70 -34.28 -17.66
C GLY A 553 -11.69 -35.34 -16.58
N PHE A 554 -12.88 -35.75 -16.17
CA PHE A 554 -13.05 -36.75 -15.13
C PHE A 554 -14.26 -37.65 -15.36
N ILE A 555 -14.21 -38.83 -14.74
CA ILE A 555 -15.34 -39.73 -14.54
C ILE A 555 -15.86 -39.50 -13.13
N ALA A 556 -17.08 -39.02 -13.01
CA ALA A 556 -17.76 -38.88 -11.73
C ALA A 556 -18.79 -39.98 -11.55
N LYS A 557 -18.97 -40.39 -10.29
CA LYS A 557 -19.93 -41.37 -9.84
C LYS A 557 -21.01 -40.69 -9.02
N LYS A 558 -22.26 -40.90 -9.43
CA LYS A 558 -23.44 -40.30 -8.82
C LYS A 558 -23.55 -40.71 -7.34
N ALA A 559 -23.54 -39.74 -6.45
CA ALA A 559 -23.73 -39.92 -5.01
C ALA A 559 -25.21 -40.19 -4.66
N SER A 560 -26.12 -39.66 -5.48
CA SER A 560 -27.56 -39.74 -5.34
C SER A 560 -28.16 -40.99 -6.01
N SER A 561 -29.19 -41.58 -5.39
CA SER A 561 -30.01 -42.63 -6.01
C SER A 561 -31.01 -42.12 -7.04
N GLU A 562 -31.09 -40.81 -7.27
CA GLU A 562 -32.06 -40.16 -8.13
C GLU A 562 -31.65 -40.12 -9.62
N ASP A 563 -30.53 -40.75 -10.00
CA ASP A 563 -30.03 -40.88 -11.38
C ASP A 563 -29.72 -39.55 -12.10
N GLU A 564 -29.63 -38.43 -11.37
CA GLU A 564 -29.33 -37.10 -11.91
C GLU A 564 -27.82 -36.82 -11.93
N ILE A 565 -27.35 -36.04 -12.91
CA ILE A 565 -25.96 -35.61 -13.02
C ILE A 565 -25.77 -34.38 -12.14
N ASN A 566 -24.80 -34.42 -11.22
CA ASN A 566 -24.41 -33.26 -10.43
C ASN A 566 -23.20 -32.56 -11.08
N LEU A 567 -23.41 -31.36 -11.62
CA LEU A 567 -22.33 -30.45 -11.99
C LEU A 567 -22.19 -29.37 -10.91
N PRO A 568 -20.99 -28.83 -10.67
CA PRO A 568 -20.81 -27.75 -9.70
C PRO A 568 -21.69 -26.53 -10.00
N GLU A 569 -22.11 -25.84 -8.95
CA GLU A 569 -22.80 -24.55 -9.00
C GLU A 569 -21.92 -23.41 -8.46
N GLU A 570 -20.83 -23.74 -7.76
CA GLU A 570 -19.90 -22.79 -7.18
C GLU A 570 -18.45 -23.22 -7.41
N VAL A 571 -17.62 -22.29 -7.87
CA VAL A 571 -16.18 -22.49 -8.07
C VAL A 571 -15.40 -21.33 -7.46
N ILE A 572 -14.54 -21.64 -6.49
CA ILE A 572 -13.72 -20.67 -5.76
C ILE A 572 -12.27 -20.86 -6.16
N LEU A 573 -11.60 -19.80 -6.63
CA LEU A 573 -10.16 -19.82 -6.86
C LEU A 573 -9.44 -19.74 -5.50
N VAL A 574 -8.56 -20.70 -5.22
CA VAL A 574 -7.94 -20.93 -3.91
C VAL A 574 -6.52 -20.33 -3.83
N ASN A 575 -5.97 -19.85 -4.95
CA ASN A 575 -4.54 -19.52 -5.06
C ASN A 575 -4.06 -18.60 -3.94
N ALA A 576 -3.05 -19.06 -3.21
CA ALA A 576 -2.32 -18.26 -2.25
C ALA A 576 -0.92 -17.98 -2.80
N LYS A 577 -0.59 -16.70 -2.95
CA LYS A 577 0.79 -16.27 -3.21
C LYS A 577 1.50 -16.23 -1.86
N TYR A 578 2.61 -16.96 -1.73
CA TYR A 578 3.47 -16.89 -0.56
C TYR A 578 4.82 -16.34 -0.96
N MET A 579 5.21 -15.26 -0.32
CA MET A 579 6.60 -14.85 -0.41
C MET A 579 7.49 -15.81 0.36
N ILE A 580 8.57 -16.22 -0.30
CA ILE A 580 9.63 -16.96 0.35
C ILE A 580 10.53 -15.95 1.04
N LYS A 581 10.82 -16.22 2.32
CA LYS A 581 11.68 -15.36 3.11
C LYS A 581 13.08 -15.31 2.49
N PRO A 582 13.78 -14.16 2.53
CA PRO A 582 15.12 -14.03 1.97
C PRO A 582 16.11 -15.11 2.46
N GLU A 583 16.01 -15.56 3.72
CA GLU A 583 16.85 -16.62 4.26
C GLU A 583 16.56 -18.03 3.72
N ASP A 584 15.42 -18.22 3.08
CA ASP A 584 14.91 -19.52 2.61
C ASP A 584 15.27 -19.80 1.13
N TYR A 585 16.00 -18.90 0.46
CA TYR A 585 16.51 -19.12 -0.90
C TYR A 585 17.80 -18.37 -1.20
N SER A 586 18.47 -18.72 -2.31
CA SER A 586 19.55 -17.91 -2.87
C SER A 586 19.40 -17.74 -4.38
N VAL A 587 19.90 -16.63 -4.91
CA VAL A 587 19.93 -16.35 -6.35
C VAL A 587 21.33 -15.94 -6.78
N GLU A 588 21.86 -16.63 -7.78
CA GLU A 588 23.21 -16.43 -8.28
C GLU A 588 23.20 -16.13 -9.79
N LEU A 589 23.88 -15.07 -10.22
CA LEU A 589 24.09 -14.73 -11.63
C LEU A 589 25.50 -15.15 -12.08
N ASP A 590 25.60 -15.98 -13.12
CA ASP A 590 26.85 -16.37 -13.78
C ASP A 590 26.90 -15.84 -15.23
N ILE A 591 27.93 -15.05 -15.55
CA ILE A 591 28.17 -14.57 -16.91
C ILE A 591 29.04 -15.57 -17.67
N SER A 592 28.38 -16.36 -18.52
CA SER A 592 29.02 -17.44 -19.27
C SER A 592 29.77 -16.96 -20.52
N SER A 593 29.41 -15.81 -21.07
CA SER A 593 30.06 -15.20 -22.25
C SER A 593 29.77 -13.70 -22.32
N SER A 594 30.75 -12.88 -22.76
CA SER A 594 30.57 -11.45 -23.04
C SER A 594 31.40 -11.04 -24.26
N TRP A 595 30.87 -10.13 -25.08
CA TRP A 595 31.54 -9.60 -26.28
C TRP A 595 31.53 -8.06 -26.34
N GLY A 596 31.35 -7.40 -25.19
CA GLY A 596 31.53 -5.96 -24.99
C GLY A 596 30.36 -5.07 -25.44
N SER A 597 29.45 -5.58 -26.26
CA SER A 597 28.15 -4.94 -26.54
C SER A 597 26.96 -5.79 -26.09
N GLY A 598 27.23 -6.95 -25.49
CA GLY A 598 26.24 -7.89 -25.01
C GLY A 598 26.92 -9.09 -24.34
N PHE A 599 26.12 -9.84 -23.59
CA PHE A 599 26.59 -10.97 -22.78
C PHE A 599 25.48 -12.00 -22.58
N VAL A 600 25.87 -13.19 -22.14
CA VAL A 600 24.96 -14.26 -21.73
C VAL A 600 25.09 -14.51 -20.24
N GLY A 601 24.01 -14.22 -19.51
CA GLY A 601 23.87 -14.49 -18.07
C GLY A 601 23.06 -15.76 -17.82
N ASN A 602 23.37 -16.46 -16.73
CA ASN A 602 22.58 -17.57 -16.21
C ASN A 602 22.23 -17.26 -14.75
N VAL A 603 20.94 -17.26 -14.42
CA VAL A 603 20.44 -17.04 -13.06
C VAL A 603 20.06 -18.37 -12.45
N THR A 604 20.66 -18.72 -11.32
CA THR A 604 20.36 -19.95 -10.57
C THR A 604 19.64 -19.60 -9.28
N ILE A 605 18.44 -20.13 -9.08
CA ILE A 605 17.65 -20.01 -7.86
C ILE A 605 17.81 -21.31 -7.07
N THR A 606 18.19 -21.24 -5.80
CA THR A 606 18.32 -22.39 -4.90
C THR A 606 17.34 -22.29 -3.74
N ASN A 607 16.59 -23.36 -3.48
CA ASN A 607 15.69 -23.44 -2.35
C ASN A 607 16.45 -23.92 -1.10
N LEU A 608 16.56 -23.06 -0.09
CA LEU A 608 17.24 -23.35 1.18
C LEU A 608 16.28 -23.81 2.29
N SER A 609 14.97 -23.71 2.07
CA SER A 609 13.94 -24.14 3.02
C SER A 609 13.78 -25.67 3.11
N ASP A 610 12.96 -26.13 4.06
CA ASP A 610 12.58 -27.54 4.23
C ASP A 610 11.28 -27.94 3.49
N HIS A 611 10.73 -27.02 2.68
CA HIS A 611 9.54 -27.21 1.88
C HIS A 611 9.82 -26.91 0.41
N ALA A 612 8.94 -27.34 -0.51
CA ALA A 612 9.12 -27.07 -1.93
C ALA A 612 8.67 -25.63 -2.26
N ILE A 613 9.54 -24.86 -2.92
CA ILE A 613 9.15 -23.62 -3.57
C ILE A 613 8.44 -24.02 -4.85
N SER A 614 7.22 -23.57 -4.95
CA SER A 614 6.26 -24.13 -5.86
C SER A 614 5.91 -22.99 -6.84
N ASP A 615 6.09 -23.22 -8.14
CA ASP A 615 5.73 -22.29 -9.23
C ASP A 615 6.36 -20.92 -9.00
N TRP A 616 7.68 -20.94 -9.05
CA TRP A 616 8.44 -19.77 -8.67
C TRP A 616 8.19 -18.62 -9.65
N LYS A 617 7.98 -17.44 -9.08
CA LYS A 617 8.12 -16.14 -9.74
C LYS A 617 9.27 -15.42 -9.09
N LEU A 618 10.19 -14.92 -9.91
CA LEU A 618 11.36 -14.19 -9.46
C LEU A 618 11.25 -12.74 -9.89
N GLU A 619 11.15 -11.83 -8.93
CA GLU A 619 11.22 -10.40 -9.17
C GLU A 619 12.61 -9.90 -8.79
N PHE A 620 13.20 -9.03 -9.59
CA PHE A 620 14.53 -8.46 -9.33
C PHE A 620 14.77 -7.16 -10.10
N THR A 621 15.76 -6.38 -9.67
CA THR A 621 16.29 -5.27 -10.49
C THR A 621 17.57 -5.66 -11.21
N TYR A 622 17.70 -5.15 -12.43
CA TYR A 622 18.82 -5.40 -13.30
C TYR A 622 19.02 -4.26 -14.30
N ASP A 623 20.18 -3.60 -14.21
CA ASP A 623 20.48 -2.40 -15.02
C ASP A 623 20.68 -2.68 -16.52
N ALA A 624 20.75 -3.95 -16.93
CA ALA A 624 20.93 -4.32 -18.33
C ALA A 624 19.59 -4.68 -18.99
N ASP A 625 19.45 -4.27 -20.25
CA ASP A 625 18.31 -4.64 -21.09
C ASP A 625 18.42 -6.11 -21.51
N ILE A 626 17.54 -6.97 -20.98
CA ILE A 626 17.42 -8.36 -21.40
C ILE A 626 16.79 -8.40 -22.80
N GLU A 627 17.57 -8.79 -23.82
CA GLU A 627 17.16 -8.88 -25.22
C GLU A 627 16.47 -10.22 -25.52
N SER A 628 16.87 -11.29 -24.86
CA SER A 628 16.22 -12.60 -24.96
C SER A 628 16.41 -13.43 -23.69
N ILE A 629 15.47 -14.33 -23.41
CA ILE A 629 15.46 -15.20 -22.23
C ILE A 629 15.08 -16.63 -22.62
N TRP A 630 15.63 -17.63 -21.92
CA TRP A 630 15.28 -19.05 -22.08
C TRP A 630 15.23 -19.76 -20.73
N ASN A 631 14.42 -20.82 -20.68
CA ASN A 631 14.00 -21.51 -19.46
C ASN A 631 13.29 -20.60 -18.43
N ALA A 632 12.76 -19.47 -18.90
CA ALA A 632 11.95 -18.51 -18.16
C ALA A 632 11.29 -17.55 -19.15
N SER A 633 10.35 -16.73 -18.69
CA SER A 633 9.74 -15.64 -19.47
C SER A 633 9.71 -14.33 -18.68
N ILE A 634 9.77 -13.19 -19.37
CA ILE A 634 9.60 -11.88 -18.74
C ILE A 634 8.10 -11.61 -18.65
N ALA A 635 7.54 -11.66 -17.45
CA ALA A 635 6.16 -11.26 -17.16
C ALA A 635 6.00 -9.74 -17.25
N GLU A 636 6.96 -9.01 -16.66
CA GLU A 636 6.92 -7.56 -16.59
C GLU A 636 8.34 -7.00 -16.67
N LYS A 637 8.47 -5.84 -17.32
CA LYS A 637 9.67 -5.03 -17.30
C LYS A 637 9.28 -3.57 -17.12
N ASP A 638 9.89 -2.90 -16.16
CA ASP A 638 9.71 -1.46 -15.93
C ASP A 638 11.01 -0.83 -15.43
N ASP A 639 11.63 0.02 -16.25
CA ASP A 639 12.97 0.59 -16.00
C ASP A 639 14.02 -0.52 -15.74
N ASP A 640 14.53 -0.61 -14.51
CA ASP A 640 15.47 -1.63 -14.03
C ASP A 640 14.75 -2.87 -13.44
N TYR A 641 13.44 -2.83 -13.23
CA TYR A 641 12.68 -3.93 -12.64
C TYR A 641 12.29 -5.01 -13.66
N TYR A 642 12.47 -6.26 -13.27
CA TYR A 642 12.05 -7.45 -13.99
C TYR A 642 11.22 -8.36 -13.08
N SER A 643 10.07 -8.79 -13.61
CA SER A 643 9.33 -9.93 -13.08
C SER A 643 9.50 -11.09 -14.03
N ILE A 644 10.17 -12.15 -13.58
CA ILE A 644 10.47 -13.35 -14.35
C ILE A 644 9.60 -14.51 -13.87
N LEU A 645 8.92 -15.15 -14.81
CA LEU A 645 8.21 -16.39 -14.58
C LEU A 645 9.07 -17.57 -15.00
N ASN A 646 8.88 -18.69 -14.33
CA ASN A 646 9.40 -19.97 -14.75
C ASN A 646 8.87 -20.39 -16.15
N ASP A 647 9.43 -21.44 -16.75
CA ASP A 647 9.01 -21.93 -18.08
C ASP A 647 8.02 -23.10 -18.04
N GLY A 648 7.36 -23.31 -16.90
CA GLY A 648 6.53 -24.46 -16.60
C GLY A 648 7.33 -25.73 -16.32
N SER A 649 8.30 -26.06 -17.18
CA SER A 649 9.10 -27.28 -17.06
C SER A 649 10.01 -27.29 -15.82
N ASN A 650 10.33 -26.10 -15.31
CA ASN A 650 11.21 -25.89 -14.17
C ASN A 650 10.54 -25.15 -12.99
N GLN A 651 9.20 -25.14 -12.95
CA GLN A 651 8.42 -24.31 -12.04
C GLN A 651 8.52 -24.67 -10.56
N ASN A 652 8.87 -25.91 -10.22
CA ASN A 652 8.98 -26.35 -8.82
C ASN A 652 10.46 -26.54 -8.44
N ILE A 653 10.86 -25.96 -7.31
CA ILE A 653 12.19 -26.11 -6.71
C ILE A 653 12.03 -26.92 -5.41
N PRO A 654 12.28 -28.24 -5.42
CA PRO A 654 12.25 -29.05 -4.20
C PRO A 654 13.23 -28.52 -3.13
N ALA A 655 12.98 -28.87 -1.88
CA ALA A 655 13.85 -28.50 -0.76
C ALA A 655 15.31 -28.92 -1.03
N GLY A 656 16.23 -27.96 -0.99
CA GLY A 656 17.66 -28.15 -1.24
C GLY A 656 18.09 -28.28 -2.71
N GLU A 657 17.16 -28.15 -3.67
CA GLU A 657 17.46 -28.19 -5.11
C GLU A 657 17.53 -26.77 -5.71
N SER A 658 17.96 -26.70 -6.97
CA SER A 658 18.10 -25.44 -7.72
C SER A 658 17.51 -25.52 -9.13
N VAL A 659 17.13 -24.36 -9.67
CA VAL A 659 16.72 -24.16 -11.06
C VAL A 659 17.58 -23.07 -11.70
N THR A 660 17.82 -23.17 -13.00
CA THR A 660 18.59 -22.16 -13.75
C THR A 660 17.85 -21.72 -15.00
N PHE A 661 17.71 -20.41 -15.19
CA PHE A 661 17.33 -19.80 -16.47
C PHE A 661 18.48 -18.97 -17.02
N GLY A 662 18.46 -18.68 -18.33
CA GLY A 662 19.50 -17.88 -18.96
C GLY A 662 18.93 -16.80 -19.86
N PHE A 663 19.75 -15.79 -20.12
CA PHE A 663 19.35 -14.64 -20.92
C PHE A 663 20.53 -14.05 -21.71
N GLU A 664 20.22 -13.34 -22.79
CA GLU A 664 21.13 -12.45 -23.50
C GLU A 664 20.72 -11.02 -23.19
N ALA A 665 21.68 -10.19 -22.78
CA ALA A 665 21.43 -8.79 -22.47
C ALA A 665 22.47 -7.86 -23.10
N ALA A 666 22.08 -6.62 -23.35
CA ALA A 666 22.97 -5.57 -23.81
C ALA A 666 23.81 -5.06 -22.64
N GLY A 667 25.12 -4.89 -22.83
CA GLY A 667 26.01 -4.38 -21.80
C GLY A 667 27.33 -5.13 -21.69
N THR A 668 27.94 -5.04 -20.51
CA THR A 668 29.30 -5.57 -20.27
C THR A 668 29.29 -6.95 -19.61
N GLY A 669 28.21 -7.30 -18.90
CA GLY A 669 28.14 -8.45 -18.01
C GLY A 669 28.82 -8.18 -16.67
N GLU A 670 28.97 -6.92 -16.28
CA GLU A 670 29.43 -6.53 -14.94
C GLU A 670 28.26 -6.13 -14.02
N GLU A 671 27.03 -6.15 -14.57
CA GLU A 671 25.79 -5.81 -13.91
C GLU A 671 25.36 -6.95 -12.97
N GLU A 672 24.91 -6.62 -11.76
CA GLU A 672 24.48 -7.58 -10.73
C GLU A 672 22.96 -7.56 -10.57
N ILE A 673 22.40 -8.69 -10.14
CA ILE A 673 20.98 -8.78 -9.79
C ILE A 673 20.78 -8.16 -8.39
N GLY A 674 19.89 -7.16 -8.31
CA GLY A 674 19.38 -6.59 -7.05
C GLY A 674 17.91 -6.94 -6.82
N ASN A 675 17.30 -6.51 -5.72
CA ASN A 675 15.85 -6.62 -5.44
C ASN A 675 15.22 -7.98 -5.62
N VAL A 676 15.94 -9.03 -5.22
CA VAL A 676 15.42 -10.37 -5.40
C VAL A 676 14.25 -10.62 -4.46
N SER A 677 13.11 -10.96 -5.03
CA SER A 677 11.96 -11.51 -4.32
C SER A 677 11.52 -12.78 -5.01
N LEU A 678 11.51 -13.87 -4.24
CA LEU A 678 11.07 -15.17 -4.71
C LEU A 678 9.68 -15.43 -4.16
N ILE A 679 8.72 -15.48 -5.06
CA ILE A 679 7.33 -15.79 -4.74
C ILE A 679 7.12 -17.27 -5.05
N SER A 680 6.67 -18.00 -4.04
CA SER A 680 6.16 -19.34 -4.18
C SER A 680 4.65 -19.26 -4.22
N ILE A 681 4.09 -19.72 -5.31
CA ILE A 681 2.66 -19.73 -5.48
C ILE A 681 2.24 -21.11 -4.98
N THR A 682 1.66 -21.15 -3.77
CA THR A 682 1.36 -22.43 -3.12
C THR A 682 -0.12 -22.61 -2.85
N LYS A 683 -0.43 -23.88 -2.60
CA LYS A 683 -1.57 -24.35 -1.84
C LYS A 683 -1.78 -23.55 -0.55
#